data_AF-A0A7Z7II17-F1
#
_entry.id   AF-A0A7Z7II17-F1
#
_cell.length_a   1.000
_cell.length_b   1.000
_cell.length_c   1.000
_cell.angle_alpha   90.00
_cell.angle_beta   90.00
_cell.angle_gamma   90.00
#
_symmetry.space_group_name_H-M   'P 1'
#
loop_
_entity.id
_entity.type
_entity.pdbx_description
1 polymer ?
#
loop_
_entity_poly.entity_id
_entity_poly.type
_entity_poly.pdbx_seq_one_letter_code
_entity_poly.pdbx_strand_id
1 'polypeptide(L)'
;MADTSAIYIAAPESETGKSTIALGLLHRLTAMVAKVGVFRPITRFGEDRDYILELLLEHTTAGLSYEQCVGVTYQQLHDDSDAAITTVVDSYHAMADKCDAVVIVGSDYTDVTSPTELSVNARVAVNLGAPVLLTVRAKGRTPGEVASVVAVCLAELSAQRAHTAAVVANRCAPGELDAMRDGLAALPPPVPRSYVLPEEPLLAAPTVAELTAAVNGTPIRGDAQLAQREVMGVMVAGMTADHVLERLRDGMAVITPGDRSDVVLAVASAHAAEGFPSLSCIVLNGGFELHPSIAALVSGLRLRLPIIGTTLGTYDTAGAAAAARGRVTAASQRKIDTALELMDRHVDIADLLAQLAIPIPAITTPQMFTHRLQEQARSDRKHIVLPEGDDDRILKSAGRLLQRSVADLTILGDEAQVRLRAAELGVNLDEATVIDPRTSELHREFAHQYAELRKTKGITVEQAREIMNDATYFGTMLVYNSMVDGMVSGAAHTTAHTVRPALEIIRTVPDVSTVSSIFLMCLPDRVLAYGDCAIVPNPTPEQLADIAICSARTAARFGIEPRVAMLSYSTGDSGKGADVDKVRAATELVRGRDPELLVEGPIQYDAAVEPSVAATKLRDSPVAGRATVLIFPDLNTGNNTYKAVQRSAGAIAIGPVLQGLRKPVNDLSRGALVEDIVNTVAITAIQAQDVHG
;
A
#
# COMPACT_ATOMS: atom_id res chain seq x y z
N MET A 1 25.83 15.90 -18.07
CA MET A 1 24.56 16.20 -17.38
C MET A 1 23.63 15.09 -17.76
N ALA A 2 23.09 14.35 -16.79
CA ALA A 2 22.12 13.31 -17.11
C ALA A 2 20.83 14.02 -17.50
N ASP A 3 20.31 13.76 -18.70
CA ASP A 3 19.03 14.32 -19.14
C ASP A 3 17.92 13.72 -18.26
N THR A 4 17.22 14.57 -17.50
CA THR A 4 16.05 14.17 -16.70
C THR A 4 14.98 13.60 -17.63
N SER A 5 14.58 12.36 -17.41
CA SER A 5 13.59 11.69 -18.26
C SER A 5 12.18 12.14 -17.86
N ALA A 6 11.34 12.52 -18.83
CA ALA A 6 9.98 13.00 -18.52
C ALA A 6 8.92 12.35 -19.41
N ILE A 7 7.70 12.26 -18.89
CA ILE A 7 6.52 11.81 -19.64
C ILE A 7 5.36 12.78 -19.41
N TYR A 8 4.72 13.21 -20.49
CA TYR A 8 3.62 14.16 -20.46
C TYR A 8 2.29 13.46 -20.70
N ILE A 9 1.38 13.49 -19.73
CA ILE A 9 0.06 12.88 -19.85
C ILE A 9 -0.93 13.92 -20.35
N ALA A 10 -1.43 13.74 -21.56
CA ALA A 10 -2.41 14.63 -22.19
C ALA A 10 -3.73 13.89 -22.46
N ALA A 11 -4.83 14.63 -22.45
CA ALA A 11 -6.14 14.10 -22.85
C ALA A 11 -6.91 15.15 -23.66
N PRO A 12 -7.71 14.73 -24.66
CA PRO A 12 -8.52 15.64 -25.48
C PRO A 12 -9.82 16.06 -24.78
N GLU A 13 -10.25 15.35 -23.74
CA GLU A 13 -11.53 15.54 -23.06
C GLU A 13 -11.40 15.34 -21.53
N SER A 14 -12.46 15.70 -20.81
CA SER A 14 -12.58 15.42 -19.38
C SER A 14 -12.86 13.93 -19.12
N GLU A 15 -12.71 13.51 -17.87
CA GLU A 15 -13.11 12.17 -17.42
C GLU A 15 -12.38 10.99 -18.10
N THR A 16 -11.18 11.23 -18.62
CA THR A 16 -10.31 10.19 -19.20
C THR A 16 -9.55 9.38 -18.15
N GLY A 17 -9.61 9.77 -16.87
CA GLY A 17 -8.90 9.09 -15.79
C GLY A 17 -7.39 9.34 -15.77
N LYS A 18 -6.95 10.54 -16.18
CA LYS A 18 -5.52 10.93 -16.16
C LYS A 18 -4.86 10.73 -14.80
N SER A 19 -5.57 10.99 -13.69
CA SER A 19 -5.02 10.80 -12.34
C SER A 19 -4.67 9.33 -12.05
N THR A 20 -5.49 8.38 -12.49
CA THR A 20 -5.24 6.94 -12.37
C THR A 20 -3.97 6.54 -13.13
N ILE A 21 -3.82 7.03 -14.36
CA ILE A 21 -2.66 6.72 -15.21
C ILE A 21 -1.40 7.38 -14.66
N ALA A 22 -1.49 8.65 -14.26
CA ALA A 22 -0.39 9.38 -13.63
C ALA A 22 0.11 8.70 -12.36
N LEU A 23 -0.82 8.24 -11.51
CA LEU A 23 -0.51 7.54 -10.27
C LEU A 23 0.20 6.20 -10.54
N GLY A 24 -0.30 5.40 -11.50
CA GLY A 24 0.35 4.14 -11.86
C GLY A 24 1.76 4.32 -12.44
N LEU A 25 1.94 5.32 -13.31
CA LEU A 25 3.26 5.65 -13.85
C LEU A 25 4.21 6.13 -12.76
N LEU A 26 3.75 7.03 -11.90
CA LEU A 26 4.52 7.56 -10.80
C LEU A 26 4.98 6.43 -9.86
N HIS A 27 4.06 5.53 -9.48
CA HIS A 27 4.36 4.41 -8.60
C HIS A 27 5.42 3.45 -9.18
N ARG A 28 5.36 3.17 -10.49
CA ARG A 28 6.39 2.35 -11.13
C ARG A 28 7.72 3.08 -11.32
N LEU A 29 7.67 4.38 -11.64
CA LEU A 29 8.88 5.18 -11.72
C LEU A 29 9.59 5.23 -10.36
N THR A 30 8.86 5.37 -9.25
CA THR A 30 9.49 5.37 -7.92
C THR A 30 10.02 4.00 -7.50
N ALA A 31 9.51 2.92 -8.10
CA ALA A 31 10.07 1.57 -7.96
C ALA A 31 11.35 1.35 -8.79
N MET A 32 11.67 2.25 -9.72
CA MET A 32 12.83 2.13 -10.61
C MET A 32 13.86 3.24 -10.44
N VAL A 33 13.46 4.43 -9.98
CA VAL A 33 14.28 5.65 -10.02
C VAL A 33 14.30 6.32 -8.64
N ALA A 34 15.46 6.89 -8.27
CA ALA A 34 15.67 7.45 -6.93
C ALA A 34 14.85 8.72 -6.70
N LYS A 35 14.93 9.72 -7.58
CA LYS A 35 14.20 11.00 -7.45
C LYS A 35 13.18 11.18 -8.55
N VAL A 36 11.92 10.85 -8.24
CA VAL A 36 10.80 11.05 -9.15
C VAL A 36 10.00 12.25 -8.70
N GLY A 37 9.84 13.22 -9.61
CA GLY A 37 9.02 14.40 -9.43
C GLY A 37 7.70 14.31 -10.19
N VAL A 38 6.79 15.21 -9.84
CA VAL A 38 5.55 15.44 -10.59
C VAL A 38 5.49 16.92 -10.97
N PHE A 39 4.94 17.22 -12.14
CA PHE A 39 4.72 18.60 -12.56
C PHE A 39 3.30 18.81 -13.07
N ARG A 40 2.68 19.92 -12.65
CA ARG A 40 1.37 20.38 -13.10
C ARG A 40 1.54 21.70 -13.86
N PRO A 41 1.66 21.67 -15.19
CA PRO A 41 1.91 22.88 -16.00
C PRO A 41 0.83 23.93 -15.85
N ILE A 42 -0.43 23.48 -15.80
CA ILE A 42 -1.61 24.35 -15.78
C ILE A 42 -2.54 23.87 -14.67
N THR A 43 -2.87 24.75 -13.73
CA THR A 43 -3.83 24.53 -12.64
C THR A 43 -5.16 25.25 -12.90
N ARG A 44 -6.23 24.73 -12.31
CA ARG A 44 -7.59 25.27 -12.47
C ARG A 44 -7.75 26.60 -11.71
N PHE A 45 -8.66 27.44 -12.20
CA PHE A 45 -9.04 28.69 -11.55
C PHE A 45 -10.04 28.43 -10.40
N GLY A 46 -9.81 29.01 -9.23
CA GLY A 46 -10.76 29.02 -8.11
C GLY A 46 -10.67 27.87 -7.09
N GLU A 47 -9.72 26.95 -7.23
CA GLU A 47 -9.33 26.01 -6.16
C GLU A 47 -8.03 26.51 -5.51
N ASP A 48 -7.94 26.52 -4.17
CA ASP A 48 -6.71 26.93 -3.46
C ASP A 48 -5.53 26.02 -3.81
N ARG A 49 -5.78 24.72 -4.04
CA ARG A 49 -4.81 23.70 -4.46
C ARG A 49 -5.45 22.65 -5.40
N ASP A 50 -4.68 22.18 -6.39
CA ASP A 50 -5.07 21.14 -7.34
C ASP A 50 -4.96 19.75 -6.69
N TYR A 51 -6.10 19.08 -6.54
CA TYR A 51 -6.19 17.78 -5.86
C TYR A 51 -5.41 16.64 -6.56
N ILE A 52 -5.19 16.73 -7.88
CA ILE A 52 -4.41 15.73 -8.62
C ILE A 52 -2.94 15.90 -8.26
N LEU A 53 -2.46 17.14 -8.22
CA LEU A 53 -1.09 17.41 -7.81
C LEU A 53 -0.87 17.02 -6.35
N GLU A 54 -1.80 17.34 -5.44
CA GLU A 54 -1.71 16.92 -4.03
C GLU A 54 -1.64 15.40 -3.90
N LEU A 55 -2.52 14.66 -4.59
CA LEU A 55 -2.48 13.19 -4.62
C LEU A 55 -1.11 12.67 -5.08
N LEU A 56 -0.58 13.22 -6.18
CA LEU A 56 0.66 12.71 -6.76
C LEU A 56 1.88 13.07 -5.92
N LEU A 57 1.92 14.25 -5.30
CA LEU A 57 3.03 14.68 -4.45
C LEU A 57 3.27 13.73 -3.27
N GLU A 58 2.20 13.20 -2.65
CA GLU A 58 2.32 12.20 -1.58
C GLU A 58 2.98 10.89 -2.03
N HIS A 59 3.04 10.64 -3.34
CA HIS A 59 3.61 9.44 -3.95
C HIS A 59 4.94 9.72 -4.67
N THR A 60 5.50 10.94 -4.56
CA THR A 60 6.82 11.28 -5.13
C THR A 60 7.97 10.95 -4.18
N THR A 61 9.18 10.81 -4.73
CA THR A 61 10.41 10.63 -3.95
C THR A 61 11.34 11.84 -3.98
N ALA A 62 11.10 12.82 -4.87
CA ALA A 62 11.94 14.02 -4.98
C ALA A 62 11.82 14.99 -3.79
N GLY A 63 10.77 14.90 -2.97
CA GLY A 63 10.62 15.71 -1.76
C GLY A 63 10.40 17.21 -2.02
N LEU A 64 9.77 17.54 -3.14
CA LEU A 64 9.52 18.92 -3.59
C LEU A 64 8.21 19.46 -3.02
N SER A 65 8.11 20.78 -2.82
CA SER A 65 6.88 21.42 -2.36
C SER A 65 5.87 21.58 -3.49
N TYR A 66 4.60 21.79 -3.13
CA TYR A 66 3.51 22.03 -4.09
C TYR A 66 3.84 23.22 -5.01
N GLU A 67 4.34 24.31 -4.45
CA GLU A 67 4.66 25.54 -5.17
C GLU A 67 5.82 25.35 -6.17
N GLN A 68 6.69 24.36 -5.94
CA GLN A 68 7.77 24.01 -6.87
C GLN A 68 7.30 23.12 -8.04
N CYS A 69 6.11 22.54 -7.92
CA CYS A 69 5.59 21.56 -8.87
C CYS A 69 4.44 22.10 -9.73
N VAL A 70 4.13 23.40 -9.62
CA VAL A 70 3.09 24.09 -10.38
C VAL A 70 3.71 25.07 -11.39
N GLY A 71 3.13 25.13 -12.58
CA GLY A 71 3.43 26.16 -13.58
C GLY A 71 2.58 27.41 -13.38
N VAL A 72 1.46 27.48 -14.10
CA VAL A 72 0.59 28.67 -14.18
C VAL A 72 -0.88 28.30 -14.00
N THR A 73 -1.72 29.31 -13.74
CA THR A 73 -3.18 29.14 -13.71
C THR A 73 -3.78 29.27 -15.11
N TYR A 74 -4.99 28.72 -15.30
CA TYR A 74 -5.74 28.85 -16.56
C TYR A 74 -5.99 30.32 -16.96
N GLN A 75 -6.16 31.22 -15.98
CA GLN A 75 -6.33 32.66 -16.22
C GLN A 75 -5.06 33.27 -16.83
N GLN A 76 -3.89 32.98 -16.27
CA GLN A 76 -2.61 33.48 -16.80
C GLN A 76 -2.33 32.99 -18.22
N LEU A 77 -2.69 31.73 -18.52
CA LEU A 77 -2.58 31.18 -19.88
C LEU A 77 -3.51 31.89 -20.88
N HIS A 78 -4.71 32.30 -20.43
CA HIS A 78 -5.66 33.04 -21.26
C HIS A 78 -5.22 34.49 -21.49
N ASP A 79 -4.67 35.13 -20.46
CA ASP A 79 -4.24 36.53 -20.50
C ASP A 79 -3.01 36.72 -21.42
N ASP A 80 -2.01 35.84 -21.30
CA ASP A 80 -0.82 35.82 -22.16
C ASP A 80 -0.26 34.40 -22.30
N SER A 81 -0.61 33.75 -23.40
CA SER A 81 -0.22 32.36 -23.65
C SER A 81 1.29 32.15 -23.78
N ASP A 82 2.04 33.10 -24.33
CA ASP A 82 3.47 32.92 -24.60
C ASP A 82 4.29 33.16 -23.33
N ALA A 83 3.93 34.18 -22.55
CA ALA A 83 4.51 34.41 -21.23
C ALA A 83 4.18 33.27 -20.26
N ALA A 84 2.97 32.72 -20.33
CA ALA A 84 2.56 31.58 -19.53
C ALA A 84 3.39 30.32 -19.86
N ILE A 85 3.58 29.99 -21.13
CA ILE A 85 4.42 28.85 -21.54
C ILE A 85 5.88 29.05 -21.10
N THR A 86 6.41 30.26 -21.24
CA THR A 86 7.77 30.58 -20.75
C THR A 86 7.90 30.32 -19.25
N THR A 87 6.93 30.79 -18.47
CA THR A 87 6.87 30.55 -17.02
C THR A 87 6.78 29.05 -16.69
N VAL A 88 5.99 28.29 -17.45
CA VAL A 88 5.86 26.84 -17.30
C VAL A 88 7.19 26.13 -17.54
N VAL A 89 7.94 26.52 -18.57
CA VAL A 89 9.26 25.96 -18.92
C VAL A 89 10.28 26.27 -17.82
N ASP A 90 10.33 27.51 -17.34
CA ASP A 90 11.26 27.93 -16.28
C ASP A 90 10.98 27.18 -14.97
N SER A 91 9.72 27.11 -14.55
CA SER A 91 9.30 26.36 -13.36
C SER A 91 9.60 24.86 -13.50
N TYR A 92 9.37 24.28 -14.68
CA TYR A 92 9.68 22.89 -14.96
C TYR A 92 11.18 22.61 -14.83
N HIS A 93 12.06 23.39 -15.46
CA HIS A 93 13.50 23.14 -15.40
C HIS A 93 14.06 23.30 -13.99
N ALA A 94 13.62 24.33 -13.24
CA ALA A 94 14.02 24.52 -11.85
C ALA A 94 13.65 23.34 -10.93
N MET A 95 12.57 22.63 -11.30
CA MET A 95 12.10 21.43 -10.62
C MET A 95 12.80 20.17 -11.12
N ALA A 96 12.91 20.01 -12.44
CA ALA A 96 13.50 18.85 -13.12
C ALA A 96 14.98 18.67 -12.79
N ASP A 97 15.74 19.75 -12.55
CA ASP A 97 17.13 19.70 -12.09
C ASP A 97 17.32 18.94 -10.76
N LYS A 98 16.25 18.78 -9.99
CA LYS A 98 16.24 18.05 -8.71
C LYS A 98 15.71 16.63 -8.84
N CYS A 99 15.32 16.21 -10.05
CA CYS A 99 14.67 14.95 -10.35
C CYS A 99 15.47 14.15 -11.39
N ASP A 100 15.44 12.83 -11.26
CA ASP A 100 15.96 11.91 -12.26
C ASP A 100 14.88 11.56 -13.30
N ALA A 101 13.62 11.52 -12.86
CA ALA A 101 12.45 11.36 -13.73
C ALA A 101 11.28 12.26 -13.31
N VAL A 102 10.45 12.70 -14.27
CA VAL A 102 9.29 13.56 -14.01
C VAL A 102 8.02 13.06 -14.71
N VAL A 103 6.93 12.92 -13.95
CA VAL A 103 5.59 12.73 -14.51
C VAL A 103 4.91 14.09 -14.65
N ILE A 104 4.60 14.51 -15.87
CA ILE A 104 3.93 15.77 -16.14
C ILE A 104 2.46 15.49 -16.43
N VAL A 105 1.54 16.11 -15.69
CA VAL A 105 0.10 15.93 -15.88
C VAL A 105 -0.52 17.16 -16.51
N GLY A 106 -0.92 17.04 -17.78
CA GLY A 106 -1.58 18.09 -18.54
C GLY A 106 -2.97 18.46 -18.03
N SER A 107 -3.45 19.64 -18.38
CA SER A 107 -4.71 20.23 -17.89
C SER A 107 -5.95 19.34 -18.15
N ASP A 108 -7.00 19.57 -17.35
CA ASP A 108 -8.32 18.96 -17.55
C ASP A 108 -9.28 19.90 -18.25
N TYR A 109 -10.12 19.35 -19.13
CA TYR A 109 -11.20 20.09 -19.78
C TYR A 109 -12.25 20.52 -18.75
N THR A 110 -12.40 21.82 -18.54
CA THR A 110 -13.42 22.40 -17.64
C THR A 110 -14.19 23.52 -18.36
N ASP A 111 -15.19 23.12 -19.13
CA ASP A 111 -16.43 23.87 -19.41
C ASP A 111 -16.39 25.28 -20.05
N VAL A 112 -15.31 25.74 -20.70
CA VAL A 112 -15.42 26.92 -21.59
C VAL A 112 -14.66 26.72 -22.91
N THR A 113 -15.38 27.00 -24.00
CA THR A 113 -14.99 26.93 -25.40
C THR A 113 -13.68 27.66 -25.72
N SER A 114 -12.62 26.90 -25.99
CA SER A 114 -11.38 27.35 -26.63
C SER A 114 -10.93 26.31 -27.67
N PRO A 115 -10.33 26.71 -28.81
CA PRO A 115 -9.91 25.77 -29.84
C PRO A 115 -8.78 24.85 -29.34
N THR A 116 -9.12 23.57 -29.14
CA THR A 116 -8.23 22.40 -28.93
C THR A 116 -7.29 22.44 -27.72
N GLU A 117 -7.80 22.21 -26.50
CA GLU A 117 -7.02 21.97 -25.26
C GLU A 117 -5.83 21.00 -25.48
N LEU A 118 -6.01 19.99 -26.34
CA LEU A 118 -4.96 19.05 -26.72
C LEU A 118 -3.76 19.74 -27.41
N SER A 119 -3.99 20.74 -28.27
CA SER A 119 -2.92 21.47 -28.96
C SER A 119 -2.10 22.32 -28.01
N VAL A 120 -2.73 22.90 -26.99
CA VAL A 120 -2.04 23.61 -25.89
C VAL A 120 -1.15 22.65 -25.11
N ASN A 121 -1.70 21.51 -24.68
CA ASN A 121 -0.93 20.48 -23.97
C ASN A 121 0.24 19.96 -24.83
N ALA A 122 0.02 19.74 -26.13
CA ALA A 122 1.05 19.33 -27.08
C ALA A 122 2.17 20.37 -27.20
N ARG A 123 1.80 21.66 -27.32
CA ARG A 123 2.76 22.77 -27.40
C ARG A 123 3.59 22.88 -26.11
N VAL A 124 2.97 22.71 -24.94
CA VAL A 124 3.71 22.66 -23.68
C VAL A 124 4.66 21.46 -23.67
N ALA A 125 4.19 20.26 -23.98
CA ALA A 125 5.01 19.05 -24.00
C ALA A 125 6.26 19.20 -24.90
N VAL A 126 6.10 19.81 -26.08
CA VAL A 126 7.22 20.10 -27.00
C VAL A 126 8.24 21.06 -26.40
N ASN A 127 7.78 22.13 -25.75
CA ASN A 127 8.69 23.09 -25.10
C ASN A 127 9.42 22.48 -23.89
N LEU A 128 8.81 21.49 -23.23
CA LEU A 128 9.43 20.73 -22.13
C LEU A 128 10.31 19.56 -22.62
N GLY A 129 10.32 19.27 -23.92
CA GLY A 129 11.03 18.12 -24.49
C GLY A 129 10.48 16.76 -24.04
N ALA A 130 9.22 16.71 -23.58
CA ALA A 130 8.64 15.50 -22.99
C ALA A 130 7.75 14.75 -24.00
N PRO A 131 7.95 13.44 -24.22
CA PRO A 131 7.04 12.62 -25.01
C PRO A 131 5.65 12.53 -24.37
N VAL A 132 4.62 12.49 -25.21
CA VAL A 132 3.22 12.51 -24.81
C VAL A 132 2.66 11.10 -24.68
N LEU A 133 2.03 10.82 -23.54
CA LEU A 133 1.10 9.73 -23.32
C LEU A 133 -0.32 10.24 -23.51
N LEU A 134 -0.94 9.90 -24.63
CA LEU A 134 -2.29 10.33 -24.98
C LEU A 134 -3.31 9.43 -24.28
N THR A 135 -4.19 10.01 -23.46
CA THR A 135 -5.30 9.28 -22.82
C THR A 135 -6.63 9.68 -23.45
N VAL A 136 -7.44 8.69 -23.84
CA VAL A 136 -8.79 8.88 -24.39
C VAL A 136 -9.86 8.14 -23.58
N ARG A 137 -11.09 8.68 -23.56
CA ARG A 137 -12.22 8.05 -22.87
C ARG A 137 -12.90 7.04 -23.81
N ALA A 138 -12.96 5.78 -23.38
CA ALA A 138 -13.67 4.72 -24.09
C ALA A 138 -15.10 4.50 -23.57
N LYS A 139 -15.46 5.08 -22.42
CA LYS A 139 -16.79 4.88 -21.80
C LYS A 139 -17.93 5.28 -22.74
N GLY A 140 -18.80 4.32 -23.04
CA GLY A 140 -19.98 4.51 -23.90
C GLY A 140 -19.65 4.72 -25.38
N ARG A 141 -18.48 4.27 -25.83
CA ARG A 141 -18.04 4.35 -27.24
C ARG A 141 -17.64 2.99 -27.77
N THR A 142 -17.93 2.76 -29.03
CA THR A 142 -17.50 1.58 -29.78
C THR A 142 -16.00 1.64 -30.12
N PRO A 143 -15.33 0.50 -30.40
CA PRO A 143 -13.92 0.49 -30.82
C PRO A 143 -13.62 1.39 -32.02
N GLY A 144 -14.52 1.46 -33.01
CA GLY A 144 -14.36 2.31 -34.19
C GLY A 144 -14.44 3.81 -33.88
N GLU A 145 -15.31 4.21 -32.95
CA GLU A 145 -15.40 5.59 -32.49
C GLU A 145 -14.14 6.01 -31.71
N VAL A 146 -13.64 5.14 -30.82
CA VAL A 146 -12.40 5.40 -30.08
C VAL A 146 -11.20 5.49 -31.02
N ALA A 147 -11.07 4.56 -31.97
CA ALA A 147 -10.01 4.60 -32.97
C ALA A 147 -10.05 5.89 -33.81
N SER A 148 -11.25 6.36 -34.19
CA SER A 148 -11.43 7.62 -34.91
C SER A 148 -10.98 8.83 -34.07
N VAL A 149 -11.34 8.87 -32.78
CA VAL A 149 -10.91 9.92 -31.84
C VAL A 149 -9.38 9.90 -31.69
N VAL A 150 -8.78 8.72 -31.52
CA VAL A 150 -7.32 8.57 -31.42
C VAL A 150 -6.64 9.06 -32.70
N ALA A 151 -7.13 8.69 -33.88
CA ALA A 151 -6.55 9.14 -35.15
C ALA A 151 -6.55 10.67 -35.29
N VAL A 152 -7.65 11.34 -34.91
CA VAL A 152 -7.75 12.80 -34.90
C VAL A 152 -6.75 13.41 -33.89
N CYS A 153 -6.65 12.84 -32.69
CA CYS A 153 -5.73 13.32 -31.67
C CYS A 153 -4.25 13.15 -32.07
N LEU A 154 -3.89 12.02 -32.67
CA LEU A 154 -2.54 11.78 -33.18
C LEU A 154 -2.17 12.75 -34.30
N ALA A 155 -3.11 13.07 -35.20
CA ALA A 155 -2.92 14.07 -36.23
C ALA A 155 -2.67 15.47 -35.62
N GLU A 156 -3.41 15.86 -34.58
CA GLU A 156 -3.22 17.12 -33.86
C GLU A 156 -1.86 17.17 -33.14
N LEU A 157 -1.48 16.11 -32.42
CA LEU A 157 -0.17 16.02 -31.76
C LEU A 157 0.96 16.12 -32.77
N SER A 158 0.83 15.45 -33.92
CA SER A 158 1.81 15.51 -35.01
C SER A 158 1.90 16.90 -35.64
N ALA A 159 0.76 17.59 -35.82
CA ALA A 159 0.72 18.96 -36.32
C ALA A 159 1.49 19.95 -35.40
N GLN A 160 1.42 19.72 -34.09
CA GLN A 160 2.20 20.47 -33.09
C GLN A 160 3.64 19.97 -32.92
N ARG A 161 4.06 18.95 -33.68
CA ARG A 161 5.37 18.27 -33.59
C ARG A 161 5.63 17.60 -32.23
N ALA A 162 4.58 17.25 -31.50
CA ALA A 162 4.70 16.49 -30.26
C ALA A 162 4.95 15.01 -30.56
N HIS A 163 5.97 14.43 -29.92
CA HIS A 163 6.24 12.99 -30.01
C HIS A 163 5.23 12.23 -29.13
N THR A 164 4.46 11.31 -29.71
CA THR A 164 3.56 10.44 -28.94
C THR A 164 4.28 9.14 -28.59
N ALA A 165 4.50 8.87 -27.31
CA ALA A 165 5.09 7.61 -26.86
C ALA A 165 4.06 6.47 -26.90
N ALA A 166 2.88 6.69 -26.33
CA ALA A 166 1.84 5.68 -26.23
C ALA A 166 0.44 6.30 -26.17
N VAL A 167 -0.56 5.45 -26.40
CA VAL A 167 -1.99 5.77 -26.30
C VAL A 167 -2.63 4.89 -25.24
N VAL A 168 -3.47 5.48 -24.40
CA VAL A 168 -4.21 4.78 -23.36
C VAL A 168 -5.71 5.02 -23.56
N ALA A 169 -6.43 3.99 -23.97
CA ALA A 169 -7.89 3.99 -23.99
C ALA A 169 -8.41 3.52 -22.62
N ASN A 170 -8.93 4.45 -21.83
CA ASN A 170 -9.35 4.18 -20.46
C ASN A 170 -10.87 4.14 -20.34
N ARG A 171 -11.37 3.46 -19.31
CA ARG A 171 -12.80 3.25 -19.04
C ARG A 171 -13.53 2.49 -20.15
N CYS A 172 -12.88 1.47 -20.70
CA CYS A 172 -13.49 0.56 -21.67
C CYS A 172 -14.47 -0.40 -20.96
N ALA A 173 -15.58 -0.76 -21.59
CA ALA A 173 -16.46 -1.77 -21.02
C ALA A 173 -15.68 -3.09 -20.86
N PRO A 174 -15.73 -3.77 -19.69
CA PRO A 174 -14.92 -4.98 -19.45
C PRO A 174 -15.11 -6.09 -20.49
N GLY A 175 -16.30 -6.19 -21.10
CA GLY A 175 -16.59 -7.16 -22.17
C GLY A 175 -16.10 -6.78 -23.56
N GLU A 176 -15.57 -5.56 -23.76
CA GLU A 176 -15.12 -5.04 -25.06
C GLU A 176 -13.61 -4.80 -25.14
N LEU A 177 -12.85 -5.24 -24.13
CA LEU A 177 -11.42 -4.98 -24.02
C LEU A 177 -10.63 -5.48 -25.23
N ASP A 178 -10.88 -6.72 -25.67
CA ASP A 178 -10.15 -7.32 -26.80
C ASP A 178 -10.49 -6.62 -28.12
N ALA A 179 -11.78 -6.35 -28.35
CA ALA A 179 -12.23 -5.61 -29.53
C ALA A 179 -11.65 -4.19 -29.58
N MET A 180 -11.48 -3.55 -28.42
CA MET A 180 -10.83 -2.25 -28.30
C MET A 180 -9.33 -2.32 -28.61
N ARG A 181 -8.63 -3.35 -28.13
CA ARG A 181 -7.20 -3.59 -28.44
C ARG A 181 -7.01 -3.79 -29.95
N ASP A 182 -7.85 -4.60 -30.58
CA ASP A 182 -7.80 -4.86 -32.02
C ASP A 182 -8.09 -3.58 -32.83
N GLY A 183 -9.09 -2.80 -32.41
CA GLY A 183 -9.43 -1.53 -33.06
C GLY A 183 -8.30 -0.50 -33.04
N LEU A 184 -7.55 -0.42 -31.94
CA LEU A 184 -6.39 0.47 -31.82
C LEU A 184 -5.16 -0.06 -32.59
N ALA A 185 -4.97 -1.38 -32.61
CA ALA A 185 -3.89 -2.01 -33.37
C ALA A 185 -4.07 -1.86 -34.90
N ALA A 186 -5.30 -1.69 -35.37
CA ALA A 186 -5.63 -1.50 -36.78
C ALA A 186 -5.41 -0.08 -37.32
N LEU A 187 -4.94 0.86 -36.49
CA LEU A 187 -4.65 2.23 -36.91
C LEU A 187 -3.49 2.27 -37.95
N PRO A 188 -3.47 3.24 -38.87
CA PRO A 188 -2.39 3.36 -39.85
C PRO A 188 -1.06 3.78 -39.19
N PRO A 189 0.09 3.21 -39.60
CA PRO A 189 1.39 3.53 -39.02
C PRO A 189 1.85 4.97 -39.27
N PRO A 190 2.67 5.56 -38.37
CA PRO A 190 3.24 4.94 -37.16
C PRO A 190 2.21 4.85 -36.03
N VAL A 191 1.94 3.64 -35.56
CA VAL A 191 1.01 3.40 -34.45
C VAL A 191 1.83 3.39 -33.16
N PRO A 192 1.70 4.42 -32.29
CA PRO A 192 2.29 4.35 -30.96
C PRO A 192 1.67 3.19 -30.17
N ARG A 193 2.40 2.62 -29.21
CA ARG A 193 1.90 1.47 -28.45
C ARG A 193 0.61 1.84 -27.73
N SER A 194 -0.40 0.98 -27.83
CA SER A 194 -1.72 1.23 -27.26
C SER A 194 -2.01 0.31 -26.08
N TYR A 195 -2.54 0.88 -25.00
CA TYR A 195 -3.01 0.16 -23.83
C TYR A 195 -4.51 0.40 -23.64
N VAL A 196 -5.22 -0.62 -23.17
CA VAL A 196 -6.67 -0.55 -22.90
C VAL A 196 -6.91 -0.90 -21.45
N LEU A 197 -7.59 -0.01 -20.73
CA LEU A 197 -7.97 -0.20 -19.34
C LEU A 197 -9.49 -0.28 -19.20
N PRO A 198 -10.02 -1.24 -18.41
CA PRO A 198 -11.45 -1.34 -18.18
C PRO A 198 -11.97 -0.17 -17.34
N GLU A 199 -13.27 0.06 -17.43
CA GLU A 199 -14.00 0.89 -16.47
C GLU A 199 -14.07 0.16 -15.13
N GLU A 200 -13.51 0.81 -14.11
CA GLU A 200 -13.59 0.36 -12.73
C GLU A 200 -14.54 1.28 -11.95
N PRO A 201 -15.77 0.84 -11.63
CA PRO A 201 -16.79 1.66 -10.97
C PRO A 201 -16.32 2.30 -9.67
N LEU A 202 -15.46 1.60 -8.90
CA LEU A 202 -14.96 2.11 -7.61
C LEU A 202 -14.18 3.42 -7.76
N LEU A 203 -13.45 3.61 -8.87
CA LEU A 203 -12.66 4.82 -9.10
C LEU A 203 -13.55 6.06 -9.36
N ALA A 204 -14.78 5.86 -9.82
CA ALA A 204 -15.75 6.93 -10.08
C ALA A 204 -16.74 7.13 -8.92
N ALA A 205 -16.88 6.15 -8.02
CA ALA A 205 -17.80 6.17 -6.90
C ALA A 205 -17.45 7.30 -5.89
N PRO A 206 -18.40 8.16 -5.51
CA PRO A 206 -18.16 9.17 -4.48
C PRO A 206 -18.00 8.53 -3.10
N THR A 207 -17.22 9.15 -2.21
CA THR A 207 -17.21 8.76 -0.80
C THR A 207 -18.48 9.24 -0.09
N VAL A 208 -18.79 8.68 1.07
CA VAL A 208 -19.89 9.16 1.93
C VAL A 208 -19.71 10.65 2.26
N ALA A 209 -18.48 11.12 2.46
CA ALA A 209 -18.17 12.53 2.69
C ALA A 209 -18.48 13.41 1.46
N GLU A 210 -18.05 12.97 0.26
CA GLU A 210 -18.35 13.66 -1.00
C GLU A 210 -19.87 13.69 -1.26
N LEU A 211 -20.57 12.58 -0.98
CA LEU A 211 -22.02 12.49 -1.09
C LEU A 211 -22.71 13.44 -0.09
N THR A 212 -22.24 13.49 1.16
CA THR A 212 -22.76 14.38 2.20
C THR A 212 -22.66 15.83 1.76
N ALA A 213 -21.51 16.24 1.21
CA ALA A 213 -21.32 17.58 0.68
C ALA A 213 -22.25 17.85 -0.52
N ALA A 214 -22.38 16.90 -1.45
CA ALA A 214 -23.21 17.05 -2.65
C ALA A 214 -24.70 17.28 -2.31
N VAL A 215 -25.22 16.59 -1.29
CA VAL A 215 -26.63 16.73 -0.85
C VAL A 215 -26.85 17.85 0.17
N ASN A 216 -25.85 18.69 0.44
CA ASN A 216 -25.87 19.69 1.53
C ASN A 216 -26.30 19.07 2.88
N GLY A 217 -25.81 17.87 3.16
CA GLY A 217 -26.23 17.05 4.27
C GLY A 217 -25.47 17.32 5.57
N THR A 218 -26.10 17.02 6.69
CA THR A 218 -25.50 17.04 8.04
C THR A 218 -25.42 15.62 8.60
N PRO A 219 -24.28 15.18 9.15
CA PRO A 219 -24.18 13.87 9.76
C PRO A 219 -25.01 13.84 11.06
N ILE A 220 -25.98 12.92 11.12
CA ILE A 220 -26.85 12.71 12.29
C ILE A 220 -26.24 11.62 13.20
N ARG A 221 -25.77 10.53 12.60
CA ARG A 221 -25.19 9.35 13.28
C ARG A 221 -24.16 8.66 12.40
N GLY A 222 -23.41 7.75 13.01
CA GLY A 222 -22.45 6.86 12.37
C GLY A 222 -21.01 7.12 12.77
N ASP A 223 -20.14 6.20 12.38
CA ASP A 223 -18.70 6.29 12.61
C ASP A 223 -18.06 7.23 11.59
N ALA A 224 -17.29 8.21 12.08
CA ALA A 224 -16.53 9.14 11.24
C ALA A 224 -15.51 8.40 10.34
N GLN A 225 -15.03 7.22 10.74
CA GLN A 225 -14.12 6.42 9.93
C GLN A 225 -14.78 5.90 8.64
N LEU A 226 -16.10 5.76 8.61
CA LEU A 226 -16.85 5.32 7.44
C LEU A 226 -17.19 6.47 6.48
N ALA A 227 -16.84 7.71 6.80
CA ALA A 227 -17.04 8.85 5.90
C ALA A 227 -16.25 8.72 4.59
N GLN A 228 -15.14 7.99 4.60
CA GLN A 228 -14.32 7.74 3.41
C GLN A 228 -14.76 6.51 2.60
N ARG A 229 -15.77 5.77 3.07
CA ARG A 229 -16.31 4.61 2.35
C ARG A 229 -16.95 5.05 1.03
N GLU A 230 -16.74 4.29 -0.04
CA GLU A 230 -17.31 4.59 -1.35
C GLU A 230 -18.79 4.19 -1.45
N VAL A 231 -19.55 4.98 -2.19
CA VAL A 231 -20.96 4.75 -2.51
C VAL A 231 -21.03 4.18 -3.93
N MET A 232 -21.17 2.85 -4.01
CA MET A 232 -21.18 2.10 -5.27
C MET A 232 -22.50 2.26 -6.05
N GLY A 233 -23.55 2.70 -5.37
CA GLY A 233 -24.84 2.97 -5.99
C GLY A 233 -25.75 3.74 -5.05
N VAL A 234 -26.75 4.39 -5.62
CA VAL A 234 -27.74 5.17 -4.87
C VAL A 234 -29.13 4.59 -5.16
N MET A 235 -29.89 4.34 -4.11
CA MET A 235 -31.29 3.91 -4.20
C MET A 235 -32.19 4.91 -3.51
N VAL A 236 -33.29 5.27 -4.18
CA VAL A 236 -34.38 6.02 -3.57
C VAL A 236 -35.43 5.03 -3.06
N ALA A 237 -35.57 4.93 -1.75
CA ALA A 237 -36.50 4.03 -1.08
C ALA A 237 -37.92 4.64 -1.00
N GLY A 238 -38.58 4.75 -2.16
CA GLY A 238 -39.98 5.18 -2.23
C GLY A 238 -41.01 4.07 -1.94
N MET A 239 -40.59 2.81 -2.04
CA MET A 239 -41.46 1.63 -1.90
C MET A 239 -41.72 1.26 -0.44
N THR A 240 -42.49 0.19 -0.21
CA THR A 240 -42.61 -0.45 1.11
C THR A 240 -41.32 -1.17 1.50
N ALA A 241 -41.11 -1.39 2.80
CA ALA A 241 -39.86 -1.92 3.34
C ALA A 241 -39.44 -3.26 2.71
N ASP A 242 -40.37 -4.18 2.50
CA ASP A 242 -40.15 -5.48 1.85
C ASP A 242 -39.51 -5.35 0.46
N HIS A 243 -40.05 -4.48 -0.40
CA HIS A 243 -39.50 -4.26 -1.74
C HIS A 243 -38.18 -3.47 -1.73
N VAL A 244 -37.93 -2.66 -0.70
CA VAL A 244 -36.63 -2.01 -0.50
C VAL A 244 -35.57 -3.07 -0.18
N LEU A 245 -35.87 -3.99 0.74
CA LEU A 245 -34.96 -5.07 1.17
C LEU A 245 -34.53 -5.97 0.01
N GLU A 246 -35.45 -6.32 -0.90
CA GLU A 246 -35.17 -7.15 -2.10
C GLU A 246 -34.13 -6.55 -3.06
N ARG A 247 -33.88 -5.24 -2.97
CA ARG A 247 -33.08 -4.50 -3.95
C ARG A 247 -31.77 -3.97 -3.38
N LEU A 248 -31.56 -4.11 -2.06
CA LEU A 248 -30.33 -3.68 -1.43
C LEU A 248 -29.13 -4.40 -2.08
N ARG A 249 -28.02 -3.68 -2.20
CA ARG A 249 -26.74 -4.22 -2.66
C ARG A 249 -25.61 -3.64 -1.81
N ASP A 250 -24.47 -4.30 -1.84
CA ASP A 250 -23.30 -3.86 -1.09
C ASP A 250 -22.82 -2.48 -1.56
N GLY A 251 -22.37 -1.67 -0.60
CA GLY A 251 -21.84 -0.33 -0.85
C GLY A 251 -22.89 0.68 -1.31
N MET A 252 -24.18 0.39 -1.14
CA MET A 252 -25.26 1.27 -1.59
C MET A 252 -25.56 2.37 -0.55
N ALA A 253 -25.88 3.57 -1.03
CA ALA A 253 -26.52 4.63 -0.26
C ALA A 253 -28.04 4.58 -0.46
N VAL A 254 -28.79 4.60 0.64
CA VAL A 254 -30.26 4.56 0.60
C VAL A 254 -30.82 5.92 0.98
N ILE A 255 -31.51 6.57 0.03
CA ILE A 255 -32.24 7.83 0.25
C ILE A 255 -33.67 7.50 0.66
N THR A 256 -34.11 7.99 1.82
CA THR A 256 -35.48 7.82 2.32
C THR A 256 -35.96 9.07 3.05
N PRO A 257 -37.26 9.42 2.98
CA PRO A 257 -37.83 10.46 3.83
C PRO A 257 -37.66 10.16 5.32
N GLY A 258 -37.34 11.19 6.11
CA GLY A 258 -37.13 11.04 7.56
C GLY A 258 -38.40 10.60 8.33
N ASP A 259 -39.58 10.80 7.76
CA ASP A 259 -40.87 10.36 8.30
C ASP A 259 -41.22 8.90 7.96
N ARG A 260 -40.50 8.25 7.03
CA ARG A 260 -40.61 6.81 6.70
C ARG A 260 -39.84 5.94 7.69
N SER A 261 -40.30 5.98 8.94
CA SER A 261 -39.70 5.25 10.07
C SER A 261 -39.61 3.74 9.86
N ASP A 262 -40.59 3.16 9.14
CA ASP A 262 -40.64 1.74 8.77
C ASP A 262 -39.45 1.35 7.87
N VAL A 263 -39.15 2.17 6.86
CA VAL A 263 -38.07 1.94 5.90
C VAL A 263 -36.71 2.15 6.57
N VAL A 264 -36.55 3.23 7.35
CA VAL A 264 -35.30 3.50 8.07
C VAL A 264 -34.93 2.33 8.97
N LEU A 265 -35.91 1.79 9.71
CA LEU A 265 -35.67 0.65 10.58
C LEU A 265 -35.34 -0.62 9.79
N ALA A 266 -36.10 -0.93 8.73
CA ALA A 266 -35.84 -2.10 7.91
C ALA A 266 -34.43 -2.09 7.29
N VAL A 267 -34.02 -0.94 6.74
CA VAL A 267 -32.70 -0.75 6.12
C VAL A 267 -31.58 -0.84 7.16
N ALA A 268 -31.76 -0.23 8.32
CA ALA A 268 -30.81 -0.30 9.43
C ALA A 268 -30.67 -1.74 9.98
N SER A 269 -31.78 -2.46 10.13
CA SER A 269 -31.78 -3.86 10.55
C SER A 269 -31.14 -4.78 9.50
N ALA A 270 -31.39 -4.53 8.22
CA ALA A 270 -30.76 -5.30 7.13
C ALA A 270 -29.24 -5.14 7.13
N HIS A 271 -28.73 -3.92 7.33
CA HIS A 271 -27.29 -3.69 7.42
C HIS A 271 -26.62 -4.49 8.56
N ALA A 272 -27.35 -4.75 9.65
CA ALA A 272 -26.86 -5.49 10.80
C ALA A 272 -27.04 -7.01 10.70
N ALA A 273 -27.88 -7.47 9.77
CA ALA A 273 -28.28 -8.87 9.66
C ALA A 273 -27.27 -9.67 8.82
N GLU A 274 -26.97 -10.87 9.28
CA GLU A 274 -26.17 -11.83 8.51
C GLU A 274 -26.90 -12.20 7.21
N GLY A 275 -26.14 -12.29 6.11
CA GLY A 275 -26.68 -12.61 4.77
C GLY A 275 -27.35 -11.44 4.05
N PHE A 276 -27.41 -10.25 4.65
CA PHE A 276 -27.87 -9.03 4.01
C PHE A 276 -26.71 -8.12 3.58
N PRO A 277 -26.94 -7.23 2.58
CA PRO A 277 -25.88 -6.35 2.08
C PRO A 277 -25.42 -5.29 3.09
N SER A 278 -24.13 -4.96 3.06
CA SER A 278 -23.52 -3.89 3.84
C SER A 278 -23.64 -2.56 3.10
N LEU A 279 -24.37 -1.62 3.68
CA LEU A 279 -24.65 -0.30 3.11
C LEU A 279 -23.53 0.71 3.40
N SER A 280 -23.38 1.71 2.53
CA SER A 280 -22.42 2.80 2.75
C SER A 280 -23.00 3.90 3.63
N CYS A 281 -24.26 4.29 3.42
CA CYS A 281 -24.96 5.25 4.29
C CYS A 281 -26.48 5.26 4.05
N ILE A 282 -27.20 5.92 4.96
CA ILE A 282 -28.61 6.31 4.80
C ILE A 282 -28.69 7.83 4.68
N VAL A 283 -29.41 8.34 3.68
CA VAL A 283 -29.69 9.77 3.51
C VAL A 283 -31.16 10.03 3.80
N LEU A 284 -31.42 10.72 4.91
CA LEU A 284 -32.73 11.18 5.33
C LEU A 284 -33.05 12.52 4.65
N ASN A 285 -34.06 12.54 3.79
CA ASN A 285 -34.45 13.73 3.05
C ASN A 285 -35.79 14.31 3.55
N GLY A 286 -36.13 15.51 3.06
CA GLY A 286 -37.36 16.23 3.42
C GLY A 286 -37.25 17.10 4.67
N GLY A 287 -36.07 17.21 5.28
CA GLY A 287 -35.86 18.06 6.47
C GLY A 287 -36.56 17.58 7.75
N PHE A 288 -37.03 16.33 7.77
CA PHE A 288 -37.66 15.73 8.95
C PHE A 288 -36.63 15.11 9.88
N GLU A 289 -36.81 15.30 11.19
CA GLU A 289 -36.11 14.50 12.20
C GLU A 289 -36.77 13.13 12.36
N LEU A 290 -35.98 12.12 12.72
CA LEU A 290 -36.52 10.80 13.07
C LEU A 290 -37.41 10.91 14.30
N HIS A 291 -38.52 10.17 14.30
CA HIS A 291 -39.37 10.07 15.48
C HIS A 291 -38.54 9.60 16.70
N PRO A 292 -38.68 10.21 17.90
CA PRO A 292 -37.81 9.94 19.04
C PRO A 292 -37.67 8.46 19.43
N SER A 293 -38.76 7.70 19.35
CA SER A 293 -38.73 6.24 19.62
C SER A 293 -37.92 5.46 18.58
N ILE A 294 -37.96 5.88 17.33
CA ILE A 294 -37.20 5.26 16.23
C ILE A 294 -35.73 5.64 16.35
N ALA A 295 -35.43 6.91 16.63
CA ALA A 295 -34.08 7.37 16.91
C ALA A 295 -33.46 6.61 18.10
N ALA A 296 -34.24 6.36 19.16
CA ALA A 296 -33.80 5.57 20.31
C ALA A 296 -33.54 4.10 19.93
N LEU A 297 -34.41 3.50 19.11
CA LEU A 297 -34.25 2.12 18.66
C LEU A 297 -33.03 1.95 17.74
N VAL A 298 -32.86 2.83 16.76
CA VAL A 298 -31.66 2.89 15.89
C VAL A 298 -30.40 3.10 16.73
N SER A 299 -30.45 3.95 17.77
CA SER A 299 -29.32 4.13 18.70
C SER A 299 -29.05 2.85 19.51
N GLY A 300 -30.09 2.10 19.88
CA GLY A 300 -29.98 0.82 20.58
C GLY A 300 -29.32 -0.28 19.76
N LEU A 301 -29.45 -0.24 18.42
CA LEU A 301 -28.79 -1.17 17.50
C LEU A 301 -27.26 -0.98 17.44
N ARG A 302 -26.73 0.14 17.95
CA ARG A 302 -25.29 0.46 17.98
C ARG A 302 -24.59 0.29 16.63
N LEU A 303 -25.30 0.63 15.55
CA LEU A 303 -24.78 0.55 14.19
C LEU A 303 -23.70 1.61 13.95
N ARG A 304 -22.68 1.23 13.19
CA ARG A 304 -21.64 2.18 12.74
C ARG A 304 -22.05 2.93 11.46
N LEU A 305 -23.12 2.49 10.79
CA LEU A 305 -23.62 3.06 9.54
C LEU A 305 -23.85 4.57 9.60
N PRO A 306 -23.23 5.37 8.71
CA PRO A 306 -23.52 6.79 8.56
C PRO A 306 -24.97 7.08 8.19
N ILE A 307 -25.60 7.99 8.95
CA ILE A 307 -26.93 8.55 8.65
C ILE A 307 -26.78 10.05 8.45
N ILE A 308 -27.16 10.54 7.28
CA ILE A 308 -27.03 11.92 6.84
C ILE A 308 -28.42 12.54 6.73
N GLY A 309 -28.66 13.71 7.31
CA GLY A 309 -29.88 14.48 7.11
C GLY A 309 -29.71 15.54 6.04
N THR A 310 -30.71 15.76 5.19
CA THR A 310 -30.75 16.88 4.24
C THR A 310 -32.12 17.54 4.23
N THR A 311 -32.13 18.85 4.00
CA THR A 311 -33.35 19.64 3.82
C THR A 311 -33.91 19.54 2.39
N LEU A 312 -33.16 18.94 1.46
CA LEU A 312 -33.60 18.73 0.08
C LEU A 312 -34.80 17.76 0.01
N GLY A 313 -35.66 17.97 -0.99
CA GLY A 313 -36.73 17.02 -1.35
C GLY A 313 -36.19 15.82 -2.13
N THR A 314 -36.99 14.77 -2.28
CA THR A 314 -36.54 13.49 -2.87
C THR A 314 -35.90 13.59 -4.24
N TYR A 315 -36.50 14.36 -5.15
CA TYR A 315 -35.95 14.53 -6.49
C TYR A 315 -34.60 15.26 -6.45
N ASP A 316 -34.51 16.35 -5.70
CA ASP A 316 -33.29 17.16 -5.59
C ASP A 316 -32.17 16.40 -4.88
N THR A 317 -32.48 15.63 -3.83
CA THR A 317 -31.52 14.74 -3.17
C THR A 317 -30.99 13.69 -4.13
N ALA A 318 -31.88 13.03 -4.89
CA ALA A 318 -31.47 12.00 -5.85
C ALA A 318 -30.63 12.59 -6.99
N GLY A 319 -30.99 13.75 -7.51
CA GLY A 319 -30.22 14.46 -8.53
C GLY A 319 -28.84 14.89 -8.03
N ALA A 320 -28.76 15.46 -6.83
CA ALA A 320 -27.51 15.84 -6.20
C ALA A 320 -26.61 14.62 -5.91
N ALA A 321 -27.19 13.53 -5.42
CA ALA A 321 -26.48 12.27 -5.19
C ALA A 321 -25.97 11.63 -6.48
N ALA A 322 -26.76 11.65 -7.56
CA ALA A 322 -26.35 11.13 -8.87
C ALA A 322 -25.28 12.00 -9.54
N ALA A 323 -25.28 13.30 -9.28
CA ALA A 323 -24.27 14.24 -9.75
C ALA A 323 -23.00 14.24 -8.89
N ALA A 324 -23.02 13.62 -7.71
CA ALA A 324 -21.86 13.51 -6.83
C ALA A 324 -20.74 12.74 -7.53
N ARG A 325 -19.60 13.39 -7.72
CA ARG A 325 -18.46 12.83 -8.44
C ARG A 325 -17.42 12.31 -7.46
N GLY A 326 -17.05 11.05 -7.58
CA GLY A 326 -15.90 10.51 -6.88
C GLY A 326 -14.60 11.02 -7.46
N ARG A 327 -13.76 11.65 -6.63
CA ARG A 327 -12.37 11.98 -6.99
C ARG A 327 -11.43 10.95 -6.37
N VAL A 328 -10.31 10.67 -7.05
CA VAL A 328 -9.18 9.98 -6.44
C VAL A 328 -8.36 11.05 -5.74
N THR A 329 -8.42 11.07 -4.42
CA THR A 329 -7.69 12.02 -3.57
C THR A 329 -6.67 11.26 -2.73
N ALA A 330 -5.70 11.98 -2.14
CA ALA A 330 -4.76 11.47 -1.16
C ALA A 330 -5.42 10.61 -0.05
N ALA A 331 -6.60 11.02 0.41
CA ALA A 331 -7.34 10.30 1.46
C ALA A 331 -8.01 9.00 0.99
N SER A 332 -8.16 8.79 -0.33
CA SER A 332 -8.94 7.70 -0.92
C SER A 332 -8.11 6.45 -1.19
N GLN A 333 -7.54 5.87 -0.13
CA GLN A 333 -6.55 4.80 -0.25
C GLN A 333 -7.02 3.57 -1.05
N ARG A 334 -8.29 3.17 -0.93
CA ARG A 334 -8.83 2.03 -1.68
C ARG A 334 -8.91 2.31 -3.19
N LYS A 335 -9.24 3.56 -3.57
CA LYS A 335 -9.20 4.00 -4.97
C LYS A 335 -7.76 4.04 -5.50
N ILE A 336 -6.80 4.48 -4.67
CA ILE A 336 -5.36 4.46 -4.99
C ILE A 336 -4.92 3.02 -5.27
N ASP A 337 -5.19 2.10 -4.34
CA ASP A 337 -4.81 0.68 -4.47
C ASP A 337 -5.40 0.06 -5.75
N THR A 338 -6.67 0.33 -6.03
CA THR A 338 -7.38 -0.16 -7.22
C THR A 338 -6.83 0.45 -8.51
N ALA A 339 -6.47 1.74 -8.49
CA ALA A 339 -5.84 2.40 -9.63
C ALA A 339 -4.48 1.80 -9.97
N LEU A 340 -3.66 1.50 -8.96
CA LEU A 340 -2.35 0.85 -9.13
C LEU A 340 -2.50 -0.56 -9.68
N GLU A 341 -3.40 -1.37 -9.12
CA GLU A 341 -3.69 -2.73 -9.59
C GLU A 341 -4.19 -2.75 -11.04
N LEU A 342 -5.07 -1.81 -11.41
CA LEU A 342 -5.59 -1.67 -12.77
C LEU A 342 -4.44 -1.44 -13.77
N MET A 343 -3.51 -0.55 -13.41
CA MET A 343 -2.32 -0.23 -14.20
C MET A 343 -1.37 -1.42 -14.30
N ASP A 344 -1.07 -2.09 -13.18
CA ASP A 344 -0.20 -3.27 -13.16
C ASP A 344 -0.72 -4.45 -13.98
N ARG A 345 -2.03 -4.61 -14.08
CA ARG A 345 -2.65 -5.71 -14.84
C ARG A 345 -2.74 -5.44 -16.35
N HIS A 346 -2.98 -4.18 -16.75
CA HIS A 346 -3.35 -3.86 -18.13
C HIS A 346 -2.31 -3.07 -18.91
N VAL A 347 -1.32 -2.48 -18.21
CA VAL A 347 -0.26 -1.68 -18.80
C VAL A 347 1.07 -2.36 -18.54
N ASP A 348 1.79 -2.70 -19.62
CA ASP A 348 3.18 -3.10 -19.54
C ASP A 348 4.04 -1.86 -19.34
N ILE A 349 4.22 -1.50 -18.07
CA ILE A 349 4.92 -0.27 -17.68
C ILE A 349 6.42 -0.42 -17.94
N ALA A 350 6.99 -1.62 -17.81
CA ALA A 350 8.41 -1.86 -18.12
C ALA A 350 8.70 -1.54 -19.59
N ASP A 351 7.84 -1.98 -20.51
CA ASP A 351 7.95 -1.62 -21.92
C ASP A 351 7.76 -0.11 -22.15
N LEU A 352 6.76 0.50 -21.50
CA LEU A 352 6.50 1.92 -21.63
C LEU A 352 7.71 2.76 -21.17
N LEU A 353 8.38 2.36 -20.09
CA LEU A 353 9.58 3.02 -19.58
C LEU A 353 10.83 2.72 -20.45
N ALA A 354 10.93 1.54 -21.06
CA ALA A 354 11.99 1.22 -22.01
C ALA A 354 11.95 2.13 -23.24
N GLN A 355 10.76 2.52 -23.70
CA GLN A 355 10.59 3.52 -24.75
C GLN A 355 11.05 4.92 -24.33
N LEU A 356 11.14 5.18 -23.01
CA LEU A 356 11.61 6.44 -22.44
C LEU A 356 13.12 6.41 -22.09
N ALA A 357 13.82 5.30 -22.34
CA ALA A 357 15.26 5.12 -22.12
C ALA A 357 15.77 5.47 -20.69
N ILE A 358 14.96 5.21 -19.66
CA ILE A 358 15.27 5.60 -18.28
C ILE A 358 16.35 4.68 -17.67
N PRO A 359 17.49 5.21 -17.21
CA PRO A 359 18.56 4.41 -16.58
C PRO A 359 18.16 3.91 -15.18
N ILE A 360 18.51 2.66 -14.87
CA ILE A 360 18.30 2.05 -13.53
C ILE A 360 19.40 2.56 -12.58
N PRO A 361 19.07 3.25 -11.47
CA PRO A 361 20.05 3.75 -10.51
C PRO A 361 20.63 2.63 -9.63
N ALA A 362 21.83 2.86 -9.10
CA ALA A 362 22.48 1.99 -8.11
C ALA A 362 21.90 2.12 -6.68
N ILE A 363 21.01 3.09 -6.46
CA ILE A 363 20.39 3.43 -5.17
C ILE A 363 19.07 2.67 -5.04
N THR A 364 18.78 2.10 -3.86
CA THR A 364 17.49 1.47 -3.56
C THR A 364 16.75 2.31 -2.52
N THR A 365 15.68 2.99 -2.95
CA THR A 365 14.81 3.74 -2.05
C THR A 365 13.87 2.81 -1.26
N PRO A 366 13.22 3.28 -0.18
CA PRO A 366 12.25 2.47 0.55
C PRO A 366 11.10 1.95 -0.32
N GLN A 367 10.60 2.76 -1.25
CA GLN A 367 9.52 2.36 -2.16
C GLN A 367 9.96 1.30 -3.17
N MET A 368 11.18 1.42 -3.72
CA MET A 368 11.78 0.38 -4.58
C MET A 368 11.89 -0.95 -3.83
N PHE A 369 12.31 -0.89 -2.57
CA PHE A 369 12.47 -2.06 -1.73
C PHE A 369 11.14 -2.75 -1.43
N THR A 370 10.13 -2.02 -0.94
CA THR A 370 8.81 -2.59 -0.62
C THR A 370 8.11 -3.16 -1.86
N HIS A 371 8.27 -2.52 -3.01
CA HIS A 371 7.75 -3.04 -4.27
C HIS A 371 8.44 -4.36 -4.68
N ARG A 372 9.78 -4.43 -4.61
CA ARG A 372 10.53 -5.68 -4.88
C ARG A 372 10.09 -6.82 -3.95
N LEU A 373 9.85 -6.54 -2.66
CA LEU A 373 9.32 -7.52 -1.72
C LEU A 373 7.96 -8.06 -2.18
N GLN A 374 7.06 -7.18 -2.62
CA GLN A 374 5.74 -7.60 -3.11
C GLN A 374 5.84 -8.44 -4.39
N GLU A 375 6.71 -8.07 -5.33
CA GLU A 375 6.95 -8.85 -6.56
C GLU A 375 7.55 -10.23 -6.25
N GLN A 376 8.51 -10.31 -5.34
CA GLN A 376 9.12 -11.58 -4.94
C GLN A 376 8.10 -12.48 -4.24
N ALA A 377 7.32 -11.96 -3.29
CA ALA A 377 6.26 -12.70 -2.62
C ALA A 377 5.20 -13.22 -3.62
N ARG A 378 4.84 -12.40 -4.62
CA ARG A 378 3.87 -12.77 -5.66
C ARG A 378 4.38 -13.86 -6.62
N SER A 379 5.70 -13.95 -6.83
CA SER A 379 6.28 -14.91 -7.78
C SER A 379 6.08 -16.38 -7.38
N ASP A 380 5.97 -16.65 -6.08
CA ASP A 380 5.64 -17.96 -5.50
C ASP A 380 4.74 -17.73 -4.27
N ARG A 381 3.43 -17.61 -4.51
CA ARG A 381 2.45 -17.29 -3.46
C ARG A 381 2.50 -18.33 -2.34
N LYS A 382 2.57 -17.85 -1.09
CA LYS A 382 2.50 -18.68 0.12
C LYS A 382 1.24 -18.39 0.91
N HIS A 383 0.84 -19.36 1.73
CA HIS A 383 -0.33 -19.28 2.58
C HIS A 383 0.04 -18.79 3.97
N ILE A 384 -0.44 -17.61 4.37
CA ILE A 384 -0.12 -16.98 5.66
C ILE A 384 -1.37 -16.89 6.55
N VAL A 385 -1.23 -17.24 7.84
CA VAL A 385 -2.31 -17.06 8.82
C VAL A 385 -2.17 -15.74 9.59
N LEU A 386 -3.32 -15.07 9.78
CA LEU A 386 -3.49 -13.81 10.51
C LEU A 386 -4.42 -14.06 11.72
N PRO A 387 -3.89 -14.20 12.95
CA PRO A 387 -4.69 -14.56 14.12
C PRO A 387 -5.67 -13.48 14.62
N GLU A 388 -5.45 -12.22 14.25
CA GLU A 388 -6.13 -11.05 14.84
C GLU A 388 -7.26 -10.55 13.91
N GLY A 389 -8.24 -11.41 13.62
CA GLY A 389 -9.33 -11.11 12.67
C GLY A 389 -10.33 -10.03 13.11
N ASP A 390 -10.27 -9.57 14.35
CA ASP A 390 -11.07 -8.46 14.88
C ASP A 390 -10.39 -7.08 14.72
N ASP A 391 -9.14 -7.03 14.28
CA ASP A 391 -8.39 -5.78 14.07
C ASP A 391 -8.62 -5.21 12.66
N ASP A 392 -9.14 -3.98 12.58
CA ASP A 392 -9.42 -3.29 11.30
C ASP A 392 -8.18 -3.17 10.40
N ARG A 393 -6.98 -3.04 10.98
CA ARG A 393 -5.74 -2.92 10.20
C ARG A 393 -5.38 -4.25 9.58
N ILE A 394 -5.60 -5.36 10.27
CA ILE A 394 -5.40 -6.71 9.74
C ILE A 394 -6.38 -6.96 8.59
N LEU A 395 -7.66 -6.64 8.76
CA LEU A 395 -8.67 -6.79 7.70
C LEU A 395 -8.35 -5.93 6.47
N LYS A 396 -8.02 -4.65 6.67
CA LYS A 396 -7.59 -3.75 5.57
C LYS A 396 -6.35 -4.27 4.85
N SER A 397 -5.37 -4.79 5.60
CA SER A 397 -4.14 -5.36 5.02
C SER A 397 -4.44 -6.63 4.24
N ALA A 398 -5.29 -7.51 4.77
CA ALA A 398 -5.71 -8.74 4.12
C ALA A 398 -6.36 -8.47 2.76
N GLY A 399 -7.29 -7.51 2.67
CA GLY A 399 -7.88 -7.13 1.39
C GLY A 399 -6.84 -6.65 0.37
N ARG A 400 -5.87 -5.82 0.79
CA ARG A 400 -4.79 -5.36 -0.10
C ARG A 400 -3.92 -6.50 -0.59
N LEU A 401 -3.58 -7.43 0.31
CA LEU A 401 -2.73 -8.59 0.00
C LEU A 401 -3.41 -9.54 -1.00
N LEU A 402 -4.71 -9.79 -0.84
CA LEU A 402 -5.52 -10.62 -1.76
C LEU A 402 -5.69 -9.92 -3.12
N GLN A 403 -6.08 -8.64 -3.10
CA GLN A 403 -6.26 -7.80 -4.30
C GLN A 403 -4.99 -7.78 -5.16
N ARG A 404 -3.82 -7.61 -4.53
CA ARG A 404 -2.51 -7.62 -5.21
C ARG A 404 -1.93 -9.03 -5.43
N SER A 405 -2.64 -10.08 -5.01
CA SER A 405 -2.25 -11.50 -5.12
C SER A 405 -0.86 -11.78 -4.53
N VAL A 406 -0.55 -11.20 -3.38
CA VAL A 406 0.75 -11.33 -2.70
C VAL A 406 0.88 -12.65 -1.94
N ALA A 407 -0.20 -13.08 -1.28
CA ALA A 407 -0.25 -14.30 -0.46
C ALA A 407 -1.67 -14.83 -0.38
N ASP A 408 -1.84 -16.13 -0.15
CA ASP A 408 -3.11 -16.72 0.29
C ASP A 408 -3.26 -16.50 1.79
N LEU A 409 -4.49 -16.27 2.27
CA LEU A 409 -4.72 -15.87 3.66
C LEU A 409 -5.72 -16.77 4.38
N THR A 410 -5.36 -17.15 5.61
CA THR A 410 -6.31 -17.63 6.62
C THR A 410 -6.43 -16.58 7.71
N ILE A 411 -7.65 -16.16 8.05
CA ILE A 411 -7.93 -15.21 9.13
C ILE A 411 -8.61 -15.97 10.26
N LEU A 412 -8.17 -15.77 11.50
CA LEU A 412 -8.78 -16.43 12.65
C LEU A 412 -9.80 -15.51 13.33
N GLY A 413 -11.00 -16.04 13.58
CA GLY A 413 -12.11 -15.31 14.19
C GLY A 413 -13.48 -15.89 13.83
N ASP A 414 -14.53 -15.31 14.40
CA ASP A 414 -15.90 -15.64 14.04
C ASP A 414 -16.21 -15.18 12.60
N GLU A 415 -16.61 -16.11 11.73
CA GLU A 415 -16.76 -15.84 10.30
C GLU A 415 -17.79 -14.74 10.01
N ALA A 416 -18.93 -14.76 10.69
CA ALA A 416 -20.00 -13.77 10.49
C ALA A 416 -19.51 -12.37 10.91
N GLN A 417 -18.83 -12.25 12.05
CA GLN A 417 -18.29 -10.95 12.52
C GLN A 417 -17.17 -10.44 11.61
N VAL A 418 -16.23 -11.31 11.21
CA VAL A 418 -15.10 -10.93 10.34
C VAL A 418 -15.61 -10.45 8.98
N ARG A 419 -16.52 -11.20 8.34
CA ARG A 419 -17.08 -10.84 7.04
C ARG A 419 -17.94 -9.57 7.12
N LEU A 420 -18.75 -9.41 8.16
CA LEU A 420 -19.52 -8.19 8.38
C LEU A 420 -18.60 -6.97 8.51
N ARG A 421 -17.55 -7.07 9.34
CA ARG A 421 -16.60 -5.97 9.54
C ARG A 421 -15.80 -5.65 8.29
N ALA A 422 -15.38 -6.67 7.54
CA ALA A 422 -14.71 -6.48 6.24
C ALA A 422 -15.62 -5.74 5.25
N ALA A 423 -16.89 -6.14 5.16
CA ALA A 423 -17.86 -5.47 4.31
C ALA A 423 -18.10 -4.01 4.76
N GLU A 424 -18.18 -3.74 6.07
CA GLU A 424 -18.24 -2.38 6.62
C GLU A 424 -17.06 -1.50 6.20
N LEU A 425 -15.85 -2.08 6.16
CA LEU A 425 -14.61 -1.43 5.77
C LEU A 425 -14.43 -1.35 4.25
N GLY A 426 -15.32 -1.95 3.45
CA GLY A 426 -15.17 -2.04 1.99
C GLY A 426 -14.06 -2.99 1.56
N VAL A 427 -13.72 -3.97 2.38
CA VAL A 427 -12.64 -4.94 2.12
C VAL A 427 -13.26 -6.22 1.57
N ASN A 428 -12.77 -6.69 0.41
CA ASN A 428 -13.14 -8.00 -0.11
C ASN A 428 -12.22 -9.08 0.50
N LEU A 429 -12.83 -10.07 1.17
CA LEU A 429 -12.15 -11.22 1.77
C LEU A 429 -12.73 -12.56 1.26
N ASP A 430 -13.35 -12.58 0.08
CA ASP A 430 -13.98 -13.78 -0.48
C ASP A 430 -12.98 -14.92 -0.72
N GLU A 431 -11.75 -14.58 -1.11
CA GLU A 431 -10.66 -15.54 -1.31
C GLU A 431 -9.98 -15.96 0.00
N ALA A 432 -10.24 -15.29 1.13
CA ALA A 432 -9.66 -15.67 2.41
C ALA A 432 -10.46 -16.78 3.09
N THR A 433 -9.74 -17.72 3.69
CA THR A 433 -10.36 -18.72 4.58
C THR A 433 -10.52 -18.10 5.97
N VAL A 434 -11.72 -18.16 6.56
CA VAL A 434 -11.95 -17.73 7.94
C VAL A 434 -12.18 -18.95 8.82
N ILE A 435 -11.43 -19.07 9.93
CA ILE A 435 -11.54 -20.18 10.86
C ILE A 435 -11.73 -19.64 12.27
N ASP A 436 -12.79 -20.08 12.95
CA ASP A 436 -12.94 -19.82 14.38
C ASP A 436 -12.22 -20.93 15.19
N PRO A 437 -11.16 -20.59 15.96
CA PRO A 437 -10.43 -21.55 16.78
C PRO A 437 -11.31 -22.31 17.79
N ARG A 438 -12.45 -21.73 18.22
CA ARG A 438 -13.32 -22.30 19.27
C ARG A 438 -14.27 -23.35 18.74
N THR A 439 -14.69 -23.22 17.49
CA THR A 439 -15.70 -24.08 16.86
C THR A 439 -15.11 -25.02 15.81
N SER A 440 -13.85 -24.82 15.41
CA SER A 440 -13.15 -25.65 14.44
C SER A 440 -13.02 -27.12 14.87
N GLU A 441 -13.21 -28.04 13.92
CA GLU A 441 -12.98 -29.48 14.13
C GLU A 441 -11.52 -29.79 14.52
N LEU A 442 -10.57 -28.96 14.08
CA LEU A 442 -9.14 -29.09 14.36
C LEU A 442 -8.80 -28.78 15.83
N HIS A 443 -9.67 -28.07 16.56
CA HIS A 443 -9.43 -27.65 17.93
C HIS A 443 -9.04 -28.83 18.83
N ARG A 444 -9.80 -29.93 18.74
CA ARG A 444 -9.57 -31.12 19.55
C ARG A 444 -8.25 -31.79 19.19
N GLU A 445 -7.94 -31.91 17.91
CA GLU A 445 -6.71 -32.52 17.42
C GLU A 445 -5.48 -31.71 17.88
N PHE A 446 -5.50 -30.40 17.67
CA PHE A 446 -4.39 -29.51 18.05
C PHE A 446 -4.16 -29.50 19.56
N ALA A 447 -5.21 -29.58 20.37
CA ALA A 447 -5.07 -29.70 21.82
C ALA A 447 -4.36 -31.00 22.22
N HIS A 448 -4.68 -32.13 21.58
CA HIS A 448 -3.99 -33.39 21.83
C HIS A 448 -2.52 -33.33 21.39
N GLN A 449 -2.23 -32.79 20.21
CA GLN A 449 -0.86 -32.65 19.72
C GLN A 449 -0.02 -31.72 20.62
N TYR A 450 -0.58 -30.58 21.04
CA TYR A 450 0.11 -29.64 21.92
C TYR A 450 0.43 -30.24 23.30
N ALA A 451 -0.50 -31.01 23.87
CA ALA A 451 -0.27 -31.72 25.13
C ALA A 451 0.90 -32.73 25.01
N GLU A 452 1.01 -33.45 23.90
CA GLU A 452 2.13 -34.37 23.67
C GLU A 452 3.46 -33.62 23.46
N LEU A 453 3.47 -32.54 22.68
CA LEU A 453 4.65 -31.67 22.48
C LEU A 453 5.18 -31.09 23.80
N ARG A 454 4.29 -30.86 24.78
CA ARG A 454 4.58 -30.26 26.08
C ARG A 454 4.45 -31.23 27.26
N LYS A 455 4.44 -32.53 27.00
CA LYS A 455 4.34 -33.59 28.00
C LYS A 455 5.43 -33.51 29.07
N THR A 456 6.65 -33.12 28.67
CA THR A 456 7.79 -32.91 29.58
C THR A 456 7.57 -31.77 30.58
N LYS A 457 6.63 -30.87 30.30
CA LYS A 457 6.21 -29.76 31.18
C LYS A 457 4.90 -30.06 31.92
N GLY A 458 4.33 -31.26 31.75
CA GLY A 458 3.15 -31.71 32.47
C GLY A 458 1.82 -31.09 32.00
N ILE A 459 1.74 -30.58 30.78
CA ILE A 459 0.49 -30.01 30.23
C ILE A 459 -0.52 -31.14 29.97
N THR A 460 -1.72 -31.03 30.54
CA THR A 460 -2.81 -31.98 30.28
C THR A 460 -3.60 -31.60 29.03
N VAL A 461 -4.39 -32.54 28.49
CA VAL A 461 -5.23 -32.27 27.31
C VAL A 461 -6.29 -31.21 27.60
N GLU A 462 -6.83 -31.17 28.83
CA GLU A 462 -7.82 -30.18 29.25
C GLU A 462 -7.21 -28.78 29.27
N GLN A 463 -5.99 -28.62 29.81
CA GLN A 463 -5.25 -27.37 29.76
C GLN A 463 -4.91 -26.96 28.32
N ALA A 464 -4.54 -27.93 27.48
CA ALA A 464 -4.25 -27.68 26.08
C ALA A 464 -5.48 -27.18 25.30
N ARG A 465 -6.69 -27.68 25.61
CA ARG A 465 -7.94 -27.17 24.98
C ARG A 465 -8.18 -25.70 25.29
N GLU A 466 -8.01 -25.29 26.54
CA GLU A 466 -8.14 -23.88 26.91
C GLU A 466 -7.10 -23.00 26.18
N ILE A 467 -5.88 -23.49 26.01
CA ILE A 467 -4.83 -22.77 25.26
C ILE A 467 -5.16 -22.71 23.76
N MET A 468 -5.77 -23.75 23.18
CA MET A 468 -6.17 -23.76 21.76
C MET A 468 -7.35 -22.84 21.44
N ASN A 469 -8.03 -22.27 22.44
CA ASN A 469 -8.99 -21.17 22.22
C ASN A 469 -8.30 -19.86 21.83
N ASP A 470 -6.99 -19.75 22.10
CA ASP A 470 -6.19 -18.59 21.72
C ASP A 470 -5.80 -18.67 20.24
N ALA A 471 -6.15 -17.62 19.49
CA ALA A 471 -5.92 -17.58 18.05
C ALA A 471 -4.43 -17.66 17.69
N THR A 472 -3.52 -17.10 18.51
CA THR A 472 -2.08 -17.15 18.22
C THR A 472 -1.53 -18.56 18.40
N TYR A 473 -1.96 -19.28 19.43
CA TYR A 473 -1.59 -20.70 19.61
C TYR A 473 -2.19 -21.58 18.51
N PHE A 474 -3.46 -21.38 18.16
CA PHE A 474 -4.12 -22.12 17.08
C PHE A 474 -3.45 -21.86 15.72
N GLY A 475 -3.15 -20.59 15.41
CA GLY A 475 -2.40 -20.20 14.21
C GLY A 475 -1.00 -20.83 14.15
N THR A 476 -0.31 -20.90 15.28
CA THR A 476 1.00 -21.58 15.35
C THR A 476 0.87 -23.08 15.07
N MET A 477 -0.21 -23.73 15.51
CA MET A 477 -0.49 -25.14 15.20
C MET A 477 -0.82 -25.37 13.73
N LEU A 478 -1.50 -24.43 13.06
CA LEU A 478 -1.70 -24.48 11.60
C LEU A 478 -0.35 -24.46 10.86
N VAL A 479 0.55 -23.55 11.26
CA VAL A 479 1.91 -23.48 10.70
C VAL A 479 2.66 -24.79 10.98
N TYR A 480 2.62 -25.30 12.21
CA TYR A 480 3.30 -26.53 12.60
C TYR A 480 2.88 -27.73 11.75
N ASN A 481 1.58 -27.87 11.50
CA ASN A 481 1.01 -28.95 10.68
C ASN A 481 1.12 -28.73 9.16
N SER A 482 1.81 -27.67 8.71
CA SER A 482 1.95 -27.32 7.29
C SER A 482 0.59 -27.09 6.58
N MET A 483 -0.44 -26.67 7.32
CA MET A 483 -1.72 -26.25 6.72
C MET A 483 -1.63 -24.83 6.14
N VAL A 484 -0.70 -24.05 6.69
CA VAL A 484 -0.26 -22.75 6.20
C VAL A 484 1.27 -22.70 6.29
N ASP A 485 1.88 -21.83 5.50
CA ASP A 485 3.32 -21.71 5.34
C ASP A 485 3.97 -20.80 6.41
N GLY A 486 3.22 -19.83 6.95
CA GLY A 486 3.72 -18.91 7.97
C GLY A 486 2.62 -18.17 8.74
N MET A 487 3.00 -17.42 9.78
CA MET A 487 2.08 -16.63 10.61
C MET A 487 2.58 -15.21 10.84
N VAL A 488 1.67 -14.24 10.83
CA VAL A 488 1.92 -12.85 11.27
C VAL A 488 0.91 -12.47 12.34
N SER A 489 1.37 -12.06 13.52
CA SER A 489 0.54 -11.66 14.67
C SER A 489 1.20 -10.50 15.43
N GLY A 490 0.53 -9.88 16.41
CA GLY A 490 1.11 -8.88 17.30
C GLY A 490 0.52 -7.47 17.17
N ALA A 491 -0.42 -7.23 16.25
CA ALA A 491 -1.08 -5.94 16.13
C ALA A 491 -1.91 -5.60 17.39
N ALA A 492 -2.49 -6.60 18.04
CA ALA A 492 -3.26 -6.50 19.28
C ALA A 492 -2.56 -7.13 20.49
N HIS A 493 -1.59 -8.01 20.26
CA HIS A 493 -0.91 -8.78 21.32
C HIS A 493 0.47 -8.24 21.72
N THR A 494 1.09 -8.84 22.75
CA THR A 494 2.49 -8.54 23.11
C THR A 494 3.43 -9.40 22.29
N THR A 495 4.64 -8.92 21.97
CA THR A 495 5.69 -9.73 21.33
C THR A 495 5.93 -11.07 22.05
N ALA A 496 5.88 -11.06 23.39
CA ALA A 496 6.01 -12.29 24.17
C ALA A 496 4.87 -13.29 23.93
N HIS A 497 3.66 -12.81 23.63
CA HIS A 497 2.50 -13.64 23.30
C HIS A 497 2.62 -14.27 21.90
N THR A 498 3.22 -13.56 20.94
CA THR A 498 3.49 -14.08 19.58
C THR A 498 4.66 -15.07 19.58
N VAL A 499 5.76 -14.73 20.25
CA VAL A 499 7.02 -15.49 20.19
C VAL A 499 6.96 -16.77 21.03
N ARG A 500 6.27 -16.76 22.18
CA ARG A 500 6.17 -17.93 23.07
C ARG A 500 5.62 -19.17 22.36
N PRO A 501 4.44 -19.16 21.70
CA PRO A 501 3.93 -20.35 21.03
C PRO A 501 4.86 -20.80 19.90
N ALA A 502 5.48 -19.88 19.15
CA ALA A 502 6.45 -20.22 18.12
C ALA A 502 7.67 -20.99 18.70
N LEU A 503 8.18 -20.57 19.86
CA LEU A 503 9.28 -21.29 20.54
C LEU A 503 8.83 -22.63 21.12
N GLU A 504 7.61 -22.73 21.64
CA GLU A 504 7.09 -23.95 22.25
C GLU A 504 6.78 -25.06 21.23
N ILE A 505 6.26 -24.66 20.06
CA ILE A 505 5.72 -25.55 19.03
C ILE A 505 6.71 -25.69 17.85
N ILE A 506 7.07 -24.58 17.20
CA ILE A 506 7.89 -24.60 15.97
C ILE A 506 9.37 -24.87 16.30
N ARG A 507 9.91 -24.26 17.35
CA ARG A 507 11.34 -24.36 17.76
C ARG A 507 12.33 -23.82 16.71
N THR A 508 13.61 -23.79 17.08
CA THR A 508 14.69 -23.30 16.22
C THR A 508 15.14 -24.32 15.18
N VAL A 509 15.73 -23.83 14.08
CA VAL A 509 16.43 -24.65 13.09
C VAL A 509 17.62 -25.39 13.73
N PRO A 510 18.06 -26.53 13.15
CA PRO A 510 19.31 -27.17 13.56
C PRO A 510 20.47 -26.16 13.57
N ASP A 511 21.37 -26.30 14.53
CA ASP A 511 22.57 -25.45 14.71
C ASP A 511 22.33 -24.00 15.15
N VAL A 512 21.08 -23.56 15.28
CA VAL A 512 20.74 -22.26 15.89
C VAL A 512 20.11 -22.47 17.26
N SER A 513 20.80 -21.96 18.29
CA SER A 513 20.39 -22.13 19.68
C SER A 513 19.32 -21.12 20.13
N THR A 514 19.25 -19.98 19.44
CA THR A 514 18.51 -18.80 19.90
C THR A 514 17.80 -18.12 18.73
N VAL A 515 16.50 -17.84 18.89
CA VAL A 515 15.75 -17.00 17.94
C VAL A 515 16.16 -15.55 18.13
N SER A 516 16.36 -14.84 17.03
CA SER A 516 16.70 -13.41 17.02
C SER A 516 15.78 -12.64 16.09
N SER A 517 15.90 -11.33 16.07
CA SER A 517 15.14 -10.47 15.16
C SER A 517 16.03 -9.50 14.40
N ILE A 518 15.61 -9.13 13.20
CA ILE A 518 16.12 -7.92 12.54
C ILE A 518 15.01 -6.94 12.21
N PHE A 519 15.40 -5.68 12.08
CA PHE A 519 14.63 -4.68 11.35
C PHE A 519 15.32 -4.34 10.05
N LEU A 520 14.56 -4.24 8.97
CA LEU A 520 15.00 -3.69 7.70
C LEU A 520 14.73 -2.18 7.74
N MET A 521 15.80 -1.42 7.96
CA MET A 521 15.80 0.03 8.05
C MET A 521 15.95 0.62 6.65
N CYS A 522 14.83 1.07 6.09
CA CYS A 522 14.78 1.71 4.79
C CYS A 522 15.03 3.21 4.95
N LEU A 523 16.28 3.61 4.72
CA LEU A 523 16.70 5.00 4.63
C LEU A 523 16.41 5.54 3.22
N PRO A 524 16.43 6.87 2.99
CA PRO A 524 16.12 7.46 1.69
C PRO A 524 16.96 6.92 0.51
N ASP A 525 18.21 6.53 0.78
CA ASP A 525 19.20 6.13 -0.22
C ASP A 525 19.62 4.64 -0.14
N ARG A 526 19.23 3.92 0.92
CA ARG A 526 19.69 2.54 1.14
C ARG A 526 18.82 1.78 2.14
N VAL A 527 18.97 0.46 2.14
CA VAL A 527 18.33 -0.42 3.12
C VAL A 527 19.41 -1.10 3.96
N LEU A 528 19.27 -1.03 5.28
CA LEU A 528 20.18 -1.64 6.25
C LEU A 528 19.43 -2.67 7.10
N ALA A 529 20.11 -3.72 7.56
CA ALA A 529 19.56 -4.71 8.49
C ALA A 529 20.11 -4.48 9.90
N TYR A 530 19.24 -4.28 10.89
CA TYR A 530 19.60 -4.00 12.28
C TYR A 530 19.20 -5.20 13.14
N GLY A 531 20.14 -5.87 13.82
CA GLY A 531 19.82 -7.02 14.68
C GLY A 531 20.75 -7.15 15.89
N ASP A 532 20.40 -7.79 17.00
CA ASP A 532 19.04 -8.04 17.46
C ASP A 532 18.45 -6.78 18.11
N CYS A 533 17.15 -6.56 17.92
CA CYS A 533 16.45 -5.35 18.36
C CYS A 533 15.15 -5.64 19.13
N ALA A 534 14.72 -6.90 19.25
CA ALA A 534 13.46 -7.26 19.91
C ALA A 534 13.50 -8.49 20.83
N ILE A 535 14.42 -9.44 20.67
CA ILE A 535 14.28 -10.76 21.33
C ILE A 535 15.27 -10.98 22.48
N VAL A 536 16.58 -10.93 22.23
CA VAL A 536 17.61 -11.37 23.18
C VAL A 536 18.17 -10.19 23.97
N PRO A 537 17.88 -10.06 25.30
CA PRO A 537 18.26 -8.88 26.06
C PRO A 537 19.77 -8.66 26.16
N ASN A 538 20.51 -9.71 26.52
CA ASN A 538 21.96 -9.69 26.73
C ASN A 538 22.56 -10.97 26.11
N PRO A 539 22.88 -10.97 24.80
CA PRO A 539 23.41 -12.14 24.11
C PRO A 539 24.81 -12.51 24.63
N THR A 540 25.11 -13.81 24.74
CA THR A 540 26.49 -14.31 24.92
C THR A 540 27.29 -14.15 23.62
N PRO A 541 28.64 -14.26 23.63
CA PRO A 541 29.43 -14.21 22.40
C PRO A 541 28.97 -15.21 21.33
N GLU A 542 28.58 -16.42 21.73
CA GLU A 542 28.07 -17.45 20.83
C GLU A 542 26.71 -17.07 20.24
N GLN A 543 25.80 -16.56 21.07
CA GLN A 543 24.50 -16.08 20.60
C GLN A 543 24.65 -14.87 19.68
N LEU A 544 25.59 -13.97 19.97
CA LEU A 544 25.86 -12.80 19.14
C LEU A 544 26.44 -13.20 17.78
N ALA A 545 27.27 -14.24 17.74
CA ALA A 545 27.74 -14.85 16.49
C ALA A 545 26.58 -15.52 15.70
N ASP A 546 25.70 -16.26 16.38
CA ASP A 546 24.49 -16.85 15.77
C ASP A 546 23.60 -15.76 15.15
N ILE A 547 23.36 -14.66 15.88
CA ILE A 547 22.59 -13.49 15.43
C ILE A 547 23.22 -12.90 14.16
N ALA A 548 24.54 -12.71 14.14
CA ALA A 548 25.24 -12.11 13.02
C ALA A 548 25.11 -12.94 11.73
N ILE A 549 25.34 -14.25 11.83
CA ILE A 549 25.25 -15.18 10.69
C ILE A 549 23.79 -15.27 10.19
N CYS A 550 22.82 -15.41 11.10
CA CYS A 550 21.41 -15.44 10.73
C CYS A 550 20.96 -14.13 10.06
N SER A 551 21.43 -12.99 10.58
CA SER A 551 21.11 -11.67 10.04
C SER A 551 21.71 -11.46 8.66
N ALA A 552 22.94 -11.91 8.43
CA ALA A 552 23.60 -11.85 7.13
C ALA A 552 22.84 -12.68 6.08
N ARG A 553 22.45 -13.91 6.42
CA ARG A 553 21.65 -14.78 5.54
C ARG A 553 20.29 -14.16 5.24
N THR A 554 19.64 -13.60 6.26
CA THR A 554 18.34 -12.93 6.10
C THR A 554 18.45 -11.67 5.23
N ALA A 555 19.49 -10.86 5.40
CA ALA A 555 19.75 -9.68 4.57
C ALA A 555 19.96 -10.07 3.09
N ALA A 556 20.76 -11.11 2.83
CA ALA A 556 21.02 -11.61 1.48
C ALA A 556 19.73 -12.05 0.76
N ARG A 557 18.79 -12.69 1.48
CA ARG A 557 17.48 -13.09 0.93
C ARG A 557 16.63 -11.93 0.43
N PHE A 558 16.80 -10.75 1.02
CA PHE A 558 16.11 -9.52 0.61
C PHE A 558 16.95 -8.67 -0.37
N GLY A 559 17.98 -9.25 -1.01
CA GLY A 559 18.81 -8.56 -1.98
C GLY A 559 19.77 -7.54 -1.39
N ILE A 560 20.02 -7.61 -0.07
CA ILE A 560 21.00 -6.76 0.62
C ILE A 560 22.32 -7.52 0.70
N GLU A 561 23.35 -7.03 0.01
CA GLU A 561 24.69 -7.63 0.07
C GLU A 561 25.21 -7.62 1.53
N PRO A 562 25.52 -8.76 2.15
CA PRO A 562 25.81 -8.82 3.58
C PRO A 562 27.23 -8.33 3.90
N ARG A 563 27.32 -7.17 4.54
CA ARG A 563 28.53 -6.58 5.12
C ARG A 563 28.28 -6.31 6.59
N VAL A 564 28.76 -7.22 7.44
CA VAL A 564 28.38 -7.32 8.85
C VAL A 564 29.30 -6.50 9.75
N ALA A 565 28.76 -5.48 10.40
CA ALA A 565 29.42 -4.70 11.43
C ALA A 565 28.97 -5.15 12.83
N MET A 566 29.89 -5.70 13.62
CA MET A 566 29.65 -6.06 15.02
C MET A 566 29.87 -4.83 15.90
N LEU A 567 28.77 -4.17 16.29
CA LEU A 567 28.81 -2.85 16.90
C LEU A 567 29.31 -2.87 18.35
N SER A 568 30.09 -1.85 18.69
CA SER A 568 30.55 -1.58 20.04
C SER A 568 30.84 -0.09 20.22
N TYR A 569 31.10 0.36 21.45
CA TYR A 569 31.58 1.72 21.71
C TYR A 569 33.06 1.92 21.39
N SER A 570 33.78 0.86 20.97
CA SER A 570 35.19 0.89 20.53
C SER A 570 35.35 0.33 19.12
N THR A 571 36.40 0.77 18.42
CA THR A 571 36.79 0.26 17.10
C THR A 571 38.16 -0.42 17.18
N GLY A 572 38.29 -1.64 16.64
CA GLY A 572 39.55 -2.39 16.61
C GLY A 572 40.10 -2.72 18.01
N ASP A 573 41.43 -2.66 18.16
CA ASP A 573 42.13 -3.09 19.38
C ASP A 573 42.23 -2.02 20.48
N SER A 574 41.74 -0.80 20.23
CA SER A 574 41.98 0.33 21.15
C SER A 574 41.16 0.29 22.44
N GLY A 575 40.00 -0.39 22.44
CA GLY A 575 39.10 -0.45 23.58
C GLY A 575 39.30 -1.70 24.43
N LYS A 576 39.22 -1.52 25.75
CA LYS A 576 39.25 -2.59 26.75
C LYS A 576 37.98 -2.54 27.57
N GLY A 577 37.35 -3.68 27.81
CA GLY A 577 36.13 -3.78 28.62
C GLY A 577 35.32 -5.02 28.26
N ALA A 578 34.57 -5.54 29.23
CA ALA A 578 33.83 -6.79 29.08
C ALA A 578 32.89 -6.80 27.84
N ASP A 579 32.22 -5.69 27.54
CA ASP A 579 31.37 -5.60 26.35
C ASP A 579 32.15 -5.54 25.03
N VAL A 580 33.35 -4.95 25.02
CA VAL A 580 34.22 -4.93 23.82
C VAL A 580 34.81 -6.31 23.59
N ASP A 581 35.25 -6.98 24.66
CA ASP A 581 35.81 -8.33 24.62
C ASP A 581 34.74 -9.36 24.18
N LYS A 582 33.49 -9.19 24.65
CA LYS A 582 32.32 -9.97 24.19
C LYS A 582 32.12 -9.87 22.68
N VAL A 583 32.12 -8.65 22.14
CA VAL A 583 31.93 -8.41 20.70
C VAL A 583 33.12 -8.92 19.88
N ARG A 584 34.35 -8.77 20.40
CA ARG A 584 35.57 -9.32 19.76
C ARG A 584 35.50 -10.85 19.66
N ALA A 585 35.20 -11.52 20.77
CA ALA A 585 35.04 -12.97 20.79
C ALA A 585 33.94 -13.44 19.83
N ALA A 586 32.79 -12.75 19.79
CA ALA A 586 31.73 -13.03 18.82
C ALA A 586 32.21 -12.87 17.36
N THR A 587 32.99 -11.82 17.07
CA THR A 587 33.52 -11.57 15.71
C THR A 587 34.47 -12.68 15.26
N GLU A 588 35.35 -13.15 16.15
CA GLU A 588 36.25 -14.29 15.88
C GLU A 588 35.47 -15.58 15.64
N LEU A 589 34.40 -15.82 16.39
CA LEU A 589 33.50 -16.95 16.18
C LEU A 589 32.80 -16.90 14.82
N VAL A 590 32.34 -15.72 14.37
CA VAL A 590 31.73 -15.55 13.04
C VAL A 590 32.75 -15.89 11.95
N ARG A 591 33.97 -15.32 12.02
CA ARG A 591 35.05 -15.60 11.05
C ARG A 591 35.43 -17.08 10.99
N GLY A 592 35.40 -17.77 12.14
CA GLY A 592 35.68 -19.19 12.21
C GLY A 592 34.56 -20.07 11.64
N ARG A 593 33.30 -19.67 11.80
CA ARG A 593 32.12 -20.45 11.35
C ARG A 593 31.73 -20.17 9.90
N ASP A 594 31.96 -18.97 9.41
CA ASP A 594 31.63 -18.54 8.04
C ASP A 594 32.76 -17.63 7.49
N PRO A 595 33.85 -18.22 6.94
CA PRO A 595 35.02 -17.46 6.50
C PRO A 595 34.78 -16.57 5.27
N GLU A 596 33.73 -16.82 4.48
CA GLU A 596 33.39 -16.03 3.30
C GLU A 596 32.58 -14.77 3.66
N LEU A 597 31.97 -14.75 4.84
CA LEU A 597 31.17 -13.63 5.30
C LEU A 597 32.04 -12.42 5.64
N LEU A 598 31.76 -11.29 4.97
CA LEU A 598 32.42 -10.01 5.25
C LEU A 598 31.98 -9.50 6.63
N VAL A 599 32.82 -9.69 7.65
CA VAL A 599 32.54 -9.27 9.03
C VAL A 599 33.68 -8.45 9.62
N GLU A 600 33.32 -7.33 10.25
CA GLU A 600 34.24 -6.46 10.99
C GLU A 600 33.70 -6.12 12.37
N GLY A 601 34.57 -6.17 13.38
CA GLY A 601 34.16 -6.04 14.76
C GLY A 601 35.32 -6.19 15.74
N PRO A 602 35.27 -5.55 16.92
CA PRO A 602 34.30 -4.53 17.32
C PRO A 602 34.48 -3.22 16.53
N ILE A 603 33.38 -2.58 16.13
CA ILE A 603 33.39 -1.33 15.35
C ILE A 603 32.34 -0.35 15.89
N GLN A 604 32.67 0.95 15.92
CA GLN A 604 31.70 1.99 16.25
C GLN A 604 30.73 2.26 15.10
N TYR A 605 29.54 2.75 15.42
CA TYR A 605 28.50 3.03 14.43
C TYR A 605 28.97 4.02 13.35
N ASP A 606 29.68 5.09 13.73
CA ASP A 606 30.24 6.07 12.79
C ASP A 606 31.20 5.41 11.78
N ALA A 607 32.13 4.57 12.26
CA ALA A 607 33.07 3.84 11.43
C ALA A 607 32.41 2.76 10.55
N ALA A 608 31.26 2.23 10.96
CA ALA A 608 30.52 1.24 10.18
C ALA A 608 29.79 1.86 8.97
N VAL A 609 29.23 3.06 9.12
CA VAL A 609 28.33 3.68 8.12
C VAL A 609 28.94 4.84 7.32
N GLU A 610 29.97 5.52 7.84
CA GLU A 610 30.54 6.72 7.23
C GLU A 610 31.92 6.44 6.59
N PRO A 611 32.04 6.48 5.25
CA PRO A 611 33.30 6.21 4.56
C PRO A 611 34.47 7.09 5.01
N SER A 612 34.21 8.36 5.32
CA SER A 612 35.25 9.30 5.76
C SER A 612 35.85 8.93 7.13
N VAL A 613 35.02 8.42 8.05
CA VAL A 613 35.47 7.93 9.36
C VAL A 613 36.16 6.58 9.24
N ALA A 614 35.62 5.69 8.41
CA ALA A 614 36.23 4.39 8.10
C ALA A 614 37.65 4.56 7.53
N ALA A 615 37.85 5.49 6.59
CA ALA A 615 39.17 5.81 6.05
C ALA A 615 40.16 6.34 7.08
N THR A 616 39.71 6.76 8.27
CA THR A 616 40.59 7.18 9.36
C THR A 616 40.88 6.02 10.32
N LYS A 617 39.84 5.29 10.74
CA LYS A 617 39.93 4.25 11.79
C LYS A 617 40.30 2.86 11.25
N LEU A 618 39.90 2.49 10.04
CA LEU A 618 40.02 1.15 9.43
C LEU A 618 40.20 1.25 7.90
N ARG A 619 41.41 1.64 7.43
CA ARG A 619 41.68 2.04 6.03
C ARG A 619 41.47 0.98 4.95
N ASP A 620 41.47 -0.30 5.31
CA ASP A 620 41.43 -1.41 4.34
C ASP A 620 40.31 -2.41 4.61
N SER A 621 39.36 -2.09 5.51
CA SER A 621 38.26 -3.00 5.81
C SER A 621 37.23 -3.00 4.68
N PRO A 622 36.82 -4.16 4.14
CA PRO A 622 35.78 -4.25 3.12
C PRO A 622 34.38 -3.93 3.67
N VAL A 623 34.23 -3.85 5.00
CA VAL A 623 32.97 -3.60 5.72
C VAL A 623 32.88 -2.15 6.23
N ALA A 624 33.97 -1.59 6.77
CA ALA A 624 33.92 -0.26 7.37
C ALA A 624 33.48 0.83 6.37
N GLY A 625 32.57 1.70 6.79
CA GLY A 625 31.96 2.75 5.96
C GLY A 625 30.98 2.24 4.90
N ARG A 626 30.78 0.92 4.81
CA ARG A 626 29.93 0.26 3.82
C ARG A 626 29.08 -0.86 4.44
N ALA A 627 28.92 -0.84 5.76
CA ALA A 627 28.18 -1.89 6.46
C ALA A 627 26.70 -1.82 6.08
N THR A 628 26.14 -2.99 5.78
CA THR A 628 24.72 -3.15 5.43
C THR A 628 23.97 -3.91 6.51
N VAL A 629 24.67 -4.71 7.32
CA VAL A 629 24.13 -5.48 8.44
C VAL A 629 24.81 -5.02 9.72
N LEU A 630 24.05 -4.45 10.65
CA LEU A 630 24.55 -3.87 11.88
C LEU A 630 24.07 -4.69 13.07
N ILE A 631 25.03 -5.31 13.77
CA ILE A 631 24.76 -6.21 14.89
C ILE A 631 25.01 -5.52 16.21
N PHE A 632 23.96 -5.28 16.99
CA PHE A 632 24.01 -4.61 18.28
C PHE A 632 24.46 -5.55 19.40
N PRO A 633 25.23 -5.04 20.39
CA PRO A 633 25.79 -5.86 21.46
C PRO A 633 24.78 -6.29 22.54
N ASP A 634 23.61 -5.64 22.59
CA ASP A 634 22.52 -5.88 23.53
C ASP A 634 21.21 -5.22 23.05
N LEU A 635 20.08 -5.65 23.64
CA LEU A 635 18.75 -5.21 23.25
C LEU A 635 18.48 -3.73 23.59
N ASN A 636 19.02 -3.20 24.69
CA ASN A 636 18.80 -1.79 25.02
C ASN A 636 19.43 -0.89 23.95
N THR A 637 20.64 -1.22 23.52
CA THR A 637 21.34 -0.50 22.45
C THR A 637 20.59 -0.63 21.13
N GLY A 638 20.23 -1.86 20.73
CA GLY A 638 19.47 -2.11 19.49
C GLY A 638 18.11 -1.42 19.45
N ASN A 639 17.28 -1.62 20.48
CA ASN A 639 15.92 -1.11 20.54
C ASN A 639 15.85 0.42 20.52
N ASN A 640 16.72 1.08 21.31
CA ASN A 640 16.76 2.54 21.33
C ASN A 640 17.29 3.08 19.99
N THR A 641 18.31 2.45 19.40
CA THR A 641 18.94 2.96 18.18
C THR A 641 18.00 2.88 16.97
N TYR A 642 17.35 1.74 16.72
CA TYR A 642 16.47 1.65 15.55
C TYR A 642 15.29 2.63 15.67
N LYS A 643 14.72 2.80 16.87
CA LYS A 643 13.62 3.75 17.11
C LYS A 643 14.07 5.19 16.98
N ALA A 644 15.26 5.52 17.49
CA ALA A 644 15.83 6.85 17.33
C ALA A 644 16.05 7.17 15.85
N VAL A 645 16.64 6.25 15.08
CA VAL A 645 16.84 6.42 13.63
C VAL A 645 15.50 6.55 12.90
N GLN A 646 14.53 5.67 13.19
CA GLN A 646 13.18 5.74 12.61
C GLN A 646 12.54 7.12 12.82
N ARG A 647 12.56 7.63 14.07
CA ARG A 647 11.88 8.88 14.43
C ARG A 647 12.64 10.13 13.98
N SER A 648 13.97 10.13 14.04
CA SER A 648 14.78 11.30 13.72
C SER A 648 15.08 11.43 12.23
N ALA A 649 15.21 10.33 11.50
CA ALA A 649 15.50 10.34 10.06
C ALA A 649 14.26 10.13 9.18
N GLY A 650 13.08 9.90 9.76
CA GLY A 650 11.87 9.56 9.01
C GLY A 650 11.99 8.24 8.25
N ALA A 651 12.87 7.34 8.68
CA ALA A 651 13.12 6.07 8.02
C ALA A 651 11.95 5.10 8.22
N ILE A 652 11.65 4.29 7.20
CA ILE A 652 10.69 3.20 7.32
C ILE A 652 11.41 2.01 7.95
N ALA A 653 10.86 1.46 9.04
CA ALA A 653 11.45 0.32 9.74
C ALA A 653 10.50 -0.87 9.60
N ILE A 654 10.91 -1.89 8.83
CA ILE A 654 10.10 -3.08 8.59
C ILE A 654 10.57 -4.20 9.53
N GLY A 655 9.67 -4.71 10.38
CA GLY A 655 9.97 -5.76 11.35
C GLY A 655 9.24 -5.58 12.70
N PRO A 656 9.59 -6.37 13.73
CA PRO A 656 10.74 -7.28 13.78
C PRO A 656 10.54 -8.55 12.94
N VAL A 657 11.51 -8.84 12.08
CA VAL A 657 11.58 -10.08 11.30
C VAL A 657 12.29 -11.14 12.15
N LEU A 658 11.57 -12.15 12.61
CA LEU A 658 12.14 -13.24 13.41
C LEU A 658 12.97 -14.17 12.54
N GLN A 659 14.05 -14.68 13.13
CA GLN A 659 15.03 -15.52 12.46
C GLN A 659 15.40 -16.72 13.31
N GLY A 660 15.76 -17.81 12.63
CA GLY A 660 16.21 -19.05 13.26
C GLY A 660 15.08 -19.99 13.67
N LEU A 661 13.81 -19.69 13.37
CA LEU A 661 12.68 -20.62 13.53
C LEU A 661 12.61 -21.61 12.36
N ARG A 662 12.16 -22.85 12.61
CA ARG A 662 11.98 -23.87 11.55
C ARG A 662 10.91 -23.51 10.51
N LYS A 663 9.91 -22.75 10.92
CA LYS A 663 8.85 -22.21 10.07
C LYS A 663 8.65 -20.74 10.41
N PRO A 664 8.33 -19.90 9.42
CA PRO A 664 8.30 -18.45 9.61
C PRO A 664 7.10 -18.03 10.45
N VAL A 665 7.40 -17.30 11.52
CA VAL A 665 6.44 -16.61 12.38
C VAL A 665 7.00 -15.23 12.62
N ASN A 666 6.24 -14.17 12.39
CA ASN A 666 6.66 -12.80 12.63
C ASN A 666 5.72 -12.07 13.58
N ASP A 667 6.29 -11.11 14.30
CA ASP A 667 5.58 -10.24 15.24
C ASP A 667 5.39 -8.85 14.64
N LEU A 668 4.26 -8.23 14.91
CA LEU A 668 3.93 -6.86 14.56
C LEU A 668 4.06 -5.98 15.80
N SER A 669 4.40 -4.71 15.57
CA SER A 669 4.23 -3.69 16.60
C SER A 669 2.74 -3.42 16.81
N ARG A 670 2.31 -3.21 18.06
CA ARG A 670 0.95 -2.72 18.36
C ARG A 670 0.61 -1.40 17.69
N GLY A 671 1.61 -0.59 17.35
CA GLY A 671 1.46 0.65 16.59
C GLY A 671 1.64 0.48 15.08
N ALA A 672 1.69 -0.74 14.56
CA ALA A 672 1.89 -1.01 13.14
C ALA A 672 0.77 -0.38 12.31
N LEU A 673 1.17 0.26 11.21
CA LEU A 673 0.30 0.76 10.17
C LEU A 673 -0.10 -0.38 9.22
N VAL A 674 -1.14 -0.16 8.43
CA VAL A 674 -1.59 -1.13 7.41
C VAL A 674 -0.43 -1.50 6.47
N GLU A 675 0.40 -0.52 6.08
CA GLU A 675 1.56 -0.77 5.22
C GLU A 675 2.63 -1.65 5.90
N ASP A 676 2.87 -1.46 7.21
CA ASP A 676 3.81 -2.30 7.97
C ASP A 676 3.35 -3.76 7.99
N ILE A 677 2.03 -3.98 8.13
CA ILE A 677 1.42 -5.32 8.13
C ILE A 677 1.57 -5.97 6.75
N VAL A 678 1.24 -5.25 5.68
CA VAL A 678 1.38 -5.73 4.29
C VAL A 678 2.83 -6.15 4.02
N ASN A 679 3.80 -5.30 4.38
CA ASN A 679 5.22 -5.59 4.20
C ASN A 679 5.69 -6.79 5.05
N THR A 680 5.21 -6.91 6.29
CA THR A 680 5.56 -8.03 7.17
C THR A 680 5.00 -9.35 6.64
N VAL A 681 3.78 -9.37 6.10
CA VAL A 681 3.21 -10.56 5.45
C VAL A 681 4.00 -10.93 4.19
N ALA A 682 4.36 -9.97 3.34
CA ALA A 682 5.21 -10.22 2.18
C ALA A 682 6.57 -10.83 2.58
N ILE A 683 7.22 -10.29 3.62
CA ILE A 683 8.46 -10.83 4.18
C ILE A 683 8.26 -12.27 4.68
N THR A 684 7.16 -12.55 5.37
CA THR A 684 6.87 -13.87 5.92
C THR A 684 6.64 -14.88 4.80
N ALA A 685 5.96 -14.48 3.73
CA ALA A 685 5.79 -15.28 2.52
C ALA A 685 7.15 -15.60 1.87
N ILE A 686 8.03 -14.60 1.70
CA ILE A 686 9.39 -14.81 1.17
C ILE A 686 10.20 -15.76 2.06
N GLN A 687 10.14 -15.60 3.38
CA GLN A 687 10.81 -16.53 4.31
C GLN A 687 10.30 -17.96 4.16
N ALA A 688 9.02 -18.15 3.78
CA ALA A 688 8.42 -19.48 3.62
C ALA A 688 8.71 -20.13 2.25
N GLN A 689 8.95 -19.32 1.20
CA GLN A 689 9.42 -19.79 -0.11
C GLN A 689 10.72 -20.59 0.02
N ASP A 690 11.65 -20.13 0.85
CA ASP A 690 12.95 -20.79 1.05
C ASP A 690 12.89 -22.08 1.88
N VAL A 691 11.86 -22.29 2.70
CA VAL A 691 11.77 -23.50 3.56
C VAL A 691 11.51 -24.77 2.74
N HIS A 692 11.05 -24.61 1.50
CA HIS A 692 10.75 -25.70 0.56
C HIS A 692 11.77 -25.79 -0.60
N GLY A 693 12.85 -24.99 -0.55
CA GLY A 693 13.94 -24.95 -1.55
C GLY A 693 15.13 -25.82 -1.22
#